data_AF-A0A5B8N2V9-F1
#
_entry.id   AF-A0A5B8N2V9-F1
#
_cell.length_a   1.000
_cell.length_b   1.000
_cell.length_c   1.000
_cell.angle_alpha   90.00
_cell.angle_beta   90.00
_cell.angle_gamma   90.00
#
_symmetry.space_group_name_H-M   'P 1'
#
loop_
_entity.id
_entity.type
_entity.pdbx_description
1 polymer ?
#
loop_
_entity_poly.entity_id
_entity_poly.type
_entity_poly.pdbx_seq_one_letter_code
_entity_poly.pdbx_strand_id
1 'polypeptide(L)'
;MSRYKSVSIAVVLFAWLLITAIAQGAISVTNKISDVRGTKHNLSAVADGSSTPSGGKVPARTIKASSETQVCVFCHTPHGAEAVTPGAPLWNRKLSGQTYTPYNSSSLEASATELANAPGGSSKLCLSCHDGTMAIDKVDVLNGAANATIAMNGQASPVKMPSGSATTGFTRDLGTDLRSDHPISFTYSSTLASNDGELRGPDGTIVGTRVAGAARPAMPLENGQMQCATCHDPHLRDKTTANGNAKFLRMNRFQVTQPGGGAFNTTNDIICLACHDKAGASWAYSAHANSQVATQTYKDAAAQQREFPSALDTPANTSPPVWQVSCLNCHDTHTVQGSRRLLREGTDSTSAPKSGGNPAIEETCFQCHTTSAGSAVNYTANTANAVPDIKTDFSLTRHMPIKSADQAAGVEVHDIGGVFNDNIDANCSKTGGKCGKDFLESQANLGVGDLTRRHAECTDCHNPHRVVKFRDFRGKPAGTITGTPDAAGTHPHTDDANTLHSNIASGVLRGGWGVEPIYPNNSFHSIPSSFTVKRGDPGTSASALVTDTYVTREYQICLKCHSNYGYSDNNKPDATGGTGNRPVPGAGGTTTNSANGFSMYTNQAKEFQAPSTHQGPATNACLNMGTDAGANVNNCNHRSWHPVMNATGRTTTTRGMSGGNPWQAPWSNQVGSNTMYCSDCHGSAVTSVTSVIPDNGDNGNPWGPHGSANDFVLKGQWTDTTGANANLLCFKCHDKTNYTTRNDSGRKTGFYDGSTGKGNLHNYHVDRLGKELRCTWCHVAVPHGWKNKAFLVNLNDLGPEVGKPAGTAAPAGTYTNGPYYYKSVLRVTSFAKSGSWADTNCGGKDYMRNTMCSNPP
;
A
#
# COMPACT_ATOMS: atom_id res chain seq x y z
N MET A 1 41.90 31.66 35.98
CA MET A 1 42.01 30.60 34.93
C MET A 1 41.48 29.21 35.35
N SER A 2 40.70 29.07 36.43
CA SER A 2 40.22 27.73 36.90
C SER A 2 38.73 27.43 36.61
N ARG A 3 37.90 28.42 36.24
CA ARG A 3 36.46 28.22 36.00
C ARG A 3 36.05 27.82 34.57
N TYR A 4 36.97 27.85 33.61
CA TYR A 4 36.67 27.54 32.19
C TYR A 4 37.01 26.11 31.77
N LYS A 5 37.72 25.33 32.61
CA LYS A 5 38.04 23.92 32.26
C LYS A 5 36.92 22.93 32.60
N SER A 6 36.09 23.23 33.61
CA SER A 6 35.02 22.32 34.04
C SER A 6 33.79 22.33 33.13
N VAL A 7 33.50 23.45 32.45
CA VAL A 7 32.36 23.58 31.52
C VAL A 7 32.63 22.86 30.20
N SER A 8 33.87 22.90 29.69
CA SER A 8 34.23 22.23 28.43
C SER A 8 34.24 20.70 28.54
N ILE A 9 34.56 20.14 29.72
CA ILE A 9 34.51 18.69 29.94
C ILE A 9 33.06 18.21 30.06
N ALA A 10 32.17 18.99 30.69
CA ALA A 10 30.74 18.66 30.79
C ALA A 10 30.02 18.71 29.44
N VAL A 11 30.33 19.69 28.58
CA VAL A 11 29.74 19.80 27.23
C VAL A 11 30.28 18.72 26.29
N VAL A 12 31.54 18.33 26.41
CA VAL A 12 32.11 17.21 25.63
C VAL A 12 31.56 15.87 26.12
N LEU A 13 31.33 15.68 27.42
CA LEU A 13 30.66 14.48 27.96
C LEU A 13 29.18 14.41 27.58
N PHE A 14 28.46 15.54 27.55
CA PHE A 14 27.06 15.58 27.07
C PHE A 14 26.97 15.33 25.56
N ALA A 15 27.92 15.83 24.77
CA ALA A 15 28.02 15.55 23.33
C ALA A 15 28.43 14.09 23.07
N TRP A 16 29.31 13.49 23.88
CA TRP A 16 29.61 12.06 23.81
C TRP A 16 28.45 11.18 24.29
N LEU A 17 27.66 11.61 25.27
CA LEU A 17 26.43 10.91 25.71
C LEU A 17 25.30 11.03 24.68
N LEU A 18 25.19 12.14 23.95
CA LEU A 18 24.26 12.26 22.81
C LEU A 18 24.74 11.50 21.56
N ILE A 19 26.05 11.37 21.34
CA ILE A 19 26.60 10.57 20.22
C ILE A 19 26.61 9.06 20.54
N THR A 20 26.54 8.67 21.82
CA THR A 20 26.44 7.25 22.24
C THR A 20 25.01 6.78 22.53
N ALA A 21 24.01 7.65 22.43
CA ALA A 21 22.60 7.25 22.37
C ALA A 21 22.15 6.85 20.94
N ILE A 22 23.07 6.40 20.09
CA ILE A 22 22.69 5.49 19.01
C ILE A 22 22.21 4.23 19.72
N ALA A 23 20.90 3.99 19.72
CA ALA A 23 20.32 2.78 20.28
C ALA A 23 21.16 1.58 19.82
N GLN A 24 21.92 0.96 20.73
CA GLN A 24 22.63 -0.27 20.43
C GLN A 24 21.57 -1.26 19.96
N GLY A 25 21.70 -1.73 18.73
CA GLY A 25 20.75 -2.67 18.16
C GLY A 25 20.59 -3.88 19.08
N ALA A 26 19.34 -4.32 19.27
CA ALA A 26 19.05 -5.51 20.08
C ALA A 26 19.71 -6.77 19.48
N ILE A 27 19.84 -6.79 18.15
CA ILE A 27 20.54 -7.84 17.40
C ILE A 27 22.00 -7.45 17.18
N SER A 28 22.89 -8.40 17.46
CA SER A 28 24.34 -8.29 17.26
C SER A 28 24.86 -9.29 16.22
N VAL A 29 26.10 -9.13 15.75
CA VAL A 29 26.74 -10.11 14.84
C VAL A 29 26.87 -11.46 15.56
N THR A 30 26.53 -12.55 14.88
CA THR A 30 26.58 -13.91 15.44
C THR A 30 27.37 -14.87 14.54
N ASN A 31 28.29 -15.62 15.14
CA ASN A 31 29.04 -16.67 14.45
C ASN A 31 28.28 -18.00 14.53
N LYS A 32 28.19 -18.72 13.42
CA LYS A 32 27.65 -20.08 13.37
C LYS A 32 28.70 -21.09 13.81
N ILE A 33 28.32 -22.03 14.67
CA ILE A 33 29.17 -23.13 15.14
C ILE A 33 28.48 -24.45 14.79
N SER A 34 29.26 -25.37 14.22
CA SER A 34 28.85 -26.77 14.03
C SER A 34 28.84 -27.50 15.37
N ASP A 35 27.65 -27.68 15.93
CA ASP A 35 27.40 -28.35 17.20
C ASP A 35 25.94 -28.83 17.29
N VAL A 36 25.66 -30.01 16.71
CA VAL A 36 24.34 -30.64 16.78
C VAL A 36 23.90 -30.91 18.23
N ARG A 37 24.83 -31.15 19.17
CA ARG A 37 24.48 -31.41 20.59
C ARG A 37 23.83 -30.20 21.24
N GLY A 38 24.23 -28.99 20.83
CA GLY A 38 23.66 -27.72 21.27
C GLY A 38 22.41 -27.28 20.51
N THR A 39 21.82 -28.14 19.69
CA THR A 39 20.58 -27.86 18.94
C THR A 39 19.39 -28.64 19.48
N LYS A 40 18.16 -28.25 19.09
CA LYS A 40 16.95 -29.02 19.39
C LYS A 40 16.87 -30.34 18.59
N HIS A 41 17.72 -30.52 17.56
CA HIS A 41 17.87 -31.78 16.82
C HIS A 41 18.69 -32.83 17.57
N ASN A 42 19.29 -32.47 18.72
CA ASN A 42 19.80 -33.46 19.64
C ASN A 42 18.62 -34.19 20.28
N LEU A 43 18.32 -35.42 19.85
CA LEU A 43 17.24 -36.23 20.43
C LEU A 43 17.75 -37.23 21.48
N SER A 44 19.04 -37.21 21.82
CA SER A 44 19.62 -38.13 22.81
C SER A 44 19.18 -37.84 24.25
N ALA A 45 19.39 -38.80 25.13
CA ALA A 45 19.15 -38.75 26.57
C ALA A 45 20.15 -37.89 27.35
N VAL A 46 21.10 -37.23 26.67
CA VAL A 46 22.02 -36.26 27.30
C VAL A 46 21.20 -35.20 28.06
N ALA A 47 21.65 -34.79 29.25
CA ALA A 47 20.89 -33.86 30.08
C ALA A 47 20.76 -32.47 29.45
N ASP A 48 19.58 -31.84 29.61
CA ASP A 48 19.40 -30.44 29.20
C ASP A 48 20.26 -29.53 30.08
N GLY A 49 20.78 -28.44 29.51
CA GLY A 49 21.67 -27.49 30.21
C GLY A 49 23.11 -27.96 30.38
N SER A 50 23.42 -29.23 30.08
CA SER A 50 24.80 -29.75 30.10
C SER A 50 25.67 -29.04 29.06
N SER A 51 26.96 -28.93 29.34
CA SER A 51 27.91 -28.35 28.38
C SER A 51 28.04 -29.20 27.12
N THR A 52 28.31 -28.53 26.01
CA THR A 52 28.68 -29.13 24.73
C THR A 52 30.20 -28.96 24.54
N PRO A 53 30.87 -29.83 23.77
CA PRO A 53 32.31 -29.70 23.50
C PRO A 53 32.68 -28.39 22.80
N SER A 54 31.73 -27.75 22.12
CA SER A 54 31.93 -26.51 21.37
C SER A 54 31.76 -25.23 22.22
N GLY A 55 31.51 -25.36 23.53
CA GLY A 55 31.34 -24.23 24.45
C GLY A 55 29.93 -23.67 24.58
N GLY A 56 28.90 -24.42 24.16
CA GLY A 56 27.47 -24.10 24.37
C GLY A 56 26.79 -25.04 25.37
N LYS A 57 25.46 -25.00 25.45
CA LYS A 57 24.65 -25.90 26.28
C LYS A 57 23.65 -26.69 25.43
N VAL A 58 23.32 -27.91 25.88
CA VAL A 58 22.20 -28.67 25.33
C VAL A 58 20.89 -27.92 25.66
N PRO A 59 20.04 -27.60 24.67
CA PRO A 59 18.81 -26.85 24.94
C PRO A 59 17.80 -27.70 25.69
N ALA A 60 16.88 -27.05 26.42
CA ALA A 60 15.71 -27.73 26.99
C ALA A 60 14.90 -28.42 25.88
N ARG A 61 14.49 -29.67 26.06
CA ARG A 61 13.78 -30.44 25.01
C ARG A 61 12.60 -31.19 25.59
N THR A 62 11.46 -31.10 24.90
CA THR A 62 10.25 -31.88 25.20
C THR A 62 10.28 -33.27 24.57
N ILE A 63 10.99 -33.43 23.44
CA ILE A 63 11.19 -34.71 22.75
C ILE A 63 12.68 -35.08 22.85
N LYS A 64 12.97 -36.14 23.61
CA LYS A 64 14.31 -36.73 23.77
C LYS A 64 14.22 -38.19 24.22
N ALA A 65 15.25 -38.98 23.96
CA ALA A 65 15.35 -40.37 24.37
C ALA A 65 15.41 -40.53 25.89
N SER A 66 14.94 -41.67 26.38
CA SER A 66 15.02 -42.04 27.80
C SER A 66 16.43 -42.46 28.20
N SER A 67 17.15 -43.16 27.31
CA SER A 67 18.47 -43.75 27.62
C SER A 67 19.49 -43.69 26.48
N GLU A 68 19.08 -43.56 25.22
CA GLU A 68 20.02 -43.53 24.10
C GLU A 68 20.87 -42.24 24.11
N THR A 69 22.19 -42.38 24.13
CA THR A 69 23.13 -41.25 24.28
C THR A 69 23.81 -40.84 22.97
N GLN A 70 23.74 -41.68 21.93
CA GLN A 70 24.24 -41.38 20.60
C GLN A 70 23.38 -40.30 19.95
N VAL A 71 24.01 -39.22 19.50
CA VAL A 71 23.29 -38.06 18.95
C VAL A 71 22.94 -38.28 17.48
N CYS A 72 23.84 -38.93 16.72
CA CYS A 72 23.69 -39.09 15.28
C CYS A 72 22.73 -40.22 14.89
N VAL A 73 22.52 -41.22 15.76
CA VAL A 73 21.77 -42.45 15.41
C VAL A 73 20.31 -42.18 15.03
N PHE A 74 19.73 -41.07 15.49
CA PHE A 74 18.38 -40.65 15.10
C PHE A 74 18.28 -40.26 13.62
N CYS A 75 19.39 -39.88 12.98
CA CYS A 75 19.44 -39.34 11.63
C CYS A 75 20.32 -40.15 10.69
N HIS A 76 21.44 -40.71 11.19
CA HIS A 76 22.49 -41.31 10.39
C HIS A 76 22.85 -42.72 10.86
N THR A 77 23.12 -43.59 9.89
CA THR A 77 23.62 -44.95 10.11
C THR A 77 24.74 -45.25 9.13
N PRO A 78 25.82 -45.94 9.51
CA PRO A 78 26.88 -46.31 8.57
C PRO A 78 26.45 -47.41 7.58
N HIS A 79 25.40 -48.19 7.88
CA HIS A 79 24.93 -49.30 7.05
C HIS A 79 23.40 -49.43 7.12
N GLY A 80 22.80 -50.05 6.10
CA GLY A 80 21.34 -50.26 6.07
C GLY A 80 20.55 -48.95 6.01
N ALA A 81 21.17 -47.90 5.46
CA ALA A 81 20.55 -46.60 5.29
C ALA A 81 19.41 -46.65 4.28
N GLU A 82 18.41 -45.79 4.49
CA GLU A 82 17.32 -45.61 3.55
C GLU A 82 17.84 -45.10 2.20
N ALA A 83 17.28 -45.64 1.12
CA ALA A 83 17.62 -45.22 -0.23
C ALA A 83 16.90 -43.91 -0.58
N VAL A 84 17.56 -42.76 -0.35
CA VAL A 84 16.95 -41.43 -0.53
C VAL A 84 17.20 -40.87 -1.94
N THR A 85 18.46 -40.67 -2.30
CA THR A 85 18.94 -40.23 -3.62
C THR A 85 20.46 -40.49 -3.73
N PRO A 86 21.04 -40.59 -4.94
CA PRO A 86 22.49 -40.70 -5.11
C PRO A 86 23.23 -39.52 -4.46
N GLY A 87 24.19 -39.80 -3.57
CA GLY A 87 24.98 -38.78 -2.87
C GLY A 87 24.33 -38.20 -1.60
N ALA A 88 23.13 -38.64 -1.22
CA ALA A 88 22.55 -38.31 0.08
C ALA A 88 23.40 -38.88 1.22
N PRO A 89 23.47 -38.20 2.39
CA PRO A 89 24.05 -38.78 3.59
C PRO A 89 23.33 -40.08 3.95
N LEU A 90 24.06 -41.02 4.54
CA LEU A 90 23.48 -42.28 4.99
C LEU A 90 22.41 -41.99 6.06
N TRP A 91 21.14 -42.13 5.68
CA TRP A 91 19.97 -41.73 6.48
C TRP A 91 19.38 -42.93 7.20
N ASN A 92 19.14 -42.80 8.50
CA ASN A 92 18.73 -43.91 9.37
C ASN A 92 17.22 -43.95 9.62
N ARG A 93 16.42 -43.46 8.68
CA ARG A 93 14.98 -43.40 8.82
C ARG A 93 14.33 -43.63 7.47
N LYS A 94 13.16 -44.28 7.50
CA LYS A 94 12.25 -44.31 6.36
C LYS A 94 11.86 -42.90 5.92
N LEU A 95 11.70 -42.74 4.61
CA LEU A 95 11.11 -41.54 4.03
C LEU A 95 9.60 -41.62 4.03
N SER A 96 8.96 -40.46 4.04
CA SER A 96 7.52 -40.36 3.88
C SER A 96 7.12 -40.76 2.46
N GLY A 97 6.12 -41.63 2.35
CA GLY A 97 5.46 -41.98 1.09
C GLY A 97 4.28 -41.05 0.75
N GLN A 98 4.09 -39.97 1.50
CA GLN A 98 2.96 -39.07 1.33
C GLN A 98 3.10 -38.20 0.07
N THR A 99 1.95 -37.77 -0.44
CA THR A 99 1.89 -36.74 -1.47
C THR A 99 1.76 -35.38 -0.80
N TYR A 100 2.54 -34.41 -1.25
CA TYR A 100 2.56 -33.06 -0.70
C TYR A 100 1.84 -32.09 -1.64
N THR A 101 1.25 -31.04 -1.06
CA THR A 101 0.71 -29.92 -1.83
C THR A 101 1.70 -28.76 -1.75
N PRO A 102 2.45 -28.45 -2.81
CA PRO A 102 3.49 -27.43 -2.79
C PRO A 102 2.92 -26.01 -2.83
N TYR A 103 3.75 -25.05 -2.44
CA TYR A 103 3.50 -23.62 -2.64
C TYR A 103 3.31 -23.28 -4.12
N ASN A 104 2.33 -22.42 -4.42
CA ASN A 104 2.11 -21.82 -5.73
C ASN A 104 1.63 -20.38 -5.56
N SER A 105 2.04 -19.50 -6.47
CA SER A 105 1.59 -18.10 -6.53
C SER A 105 1.68 -17.59 -7.96
N SER A 106 0.75 -16.73 -8.34
CA SER A 106 0.81 -15.92 -9.55
C SER A 106 2.08 -15.08 -9.62
N SER A 107 2.62 -14.62 -8.49
CA SER A 107 3.83 -13.82 -8.41
C SER A 107 5.15 -14.63 -8.36
N LEU A 108 5.08 -15.95 -8.57
CA LEU A 108 6.25 -16.85 -8.51
C LEU A 108 6.71 -17.24 -9.91
N GLU A 109 7.99 -17.01 -10.22
CA GLU A 109 8.55 -17.30 -11.56
C GLU A 109 9.28 -18.64 -11.68
N ALA A 110 9.33 -19.40 -10.58
CA ALA A 110 9.84 -20.77 -10.58
C ALA A 110 8.95 -21.71 -11.41
N SER A 111 9.54 -22.79 -11.94
CA SER A 111 8.83 -23.75 -12.78
C SER A 111 7.70 -24.44 -12.02
N ALA A 112 6.46 -24.25 -12.46
CA ALA A 112 5.30 -24.92 -11.90
C ALA A 112 5.40 -26.46 -12.01
N THR A 113 6.03 -26.97 -13.07
CA THR A 113 6.26 -28.41 -13.25
C THR A 113 7.25 -28.97 -12.23
N GLU A 114 8.31 -28.22 -11.88
CA GLU A 114 9.24 -28.66 -10.83
C GLU A 114 8.56 -28.66 -9.47
N LEU A 115 7.82 -27.60 -9.16
CA LEU A 115 7.09 -27.48 -7.89
C LEU A 115 6.04 -28.58 -7.73
N ALA A 116 5.31 -28.93 -8.79
CA ALA A 116 4.35 -30.03 -8.78
C ALA A 116 4.97 -31.41 -8.47
N ASN A 117 6.28 -31.56 -8.67
CA ASN A 117 7.05 -32.76 -8.33
C ASN A 117 7.77 -32.66 -6.97
N ALA A 118 7.60 -31.55 -6.24
CA ALA A 118 8.16 -31.36 -4.91
C ALA A 118 7.43 -32.22 -3.86
N PRO A 119 8.10 -32.58 -2.75
CA PRO A 119 9.49 -32.32 -2.41
C PRO A 119 10.45 -33.32 -3.08
N GLY A 120 11.65 -32.84 -3.43
CA GLY A 120 12.80 -33.62 -3.90
C GLY A 120 14.01 -33.49 -2.97
N GLY A 121 15.08 -34.23 -3.30
CA GLY A 121 16.39 -34.10 -2.65
C GLY A 121 16.39 -34.18 -1.12
N SER A 122 17.28 -33.40 -0.50
CA SER A 122 17.45 -33.32 0.97
C SER A 122 16.22 -32.82 1.72
N SER A 123 15.27 -32.14 1.06
CA SER A 123 14.02 -31.72 1.72
C SER A 123 13.20 -32.92 2.20
N LYS A 124 13.28 -34.08 1.50
CA LYS A 124 12.64 -35.33 1.95
C LYS A 124 13.18 -35.83 3.29
N LEU A 125 14.46 -35.57 3.59
CA LEU A 125 15.06 -35.94 4.87
C LEU A 125 14.42 -35.14 6.01
N CYS A 126 14.28 -33.83 5.82
CA CYS A 126 13.64 -32.95 6.80
C CYS A 126 12.17 -33.35 7.01
N LEU A 127 11.44 -33.57 5.91
CA LEU A 127 10.02 -33.92 5.96
C LEU A 127 9.77 -35.32 6.53
N SER A 128 10.73 -36.25 6.52
CA SER A 128 10.63 -37.54 7.24
C SER A 128 10.48 -37.42 8.77
N CYS A 129 10.59 -36.21 9.31
CA CYS A 129 10.20 -35.87 10.68
C CYS A 129 9.16 -34.76 10.69
N HIS A 130 9.41 -33.69 9.93
CA HIS A 130 8.64 -32.45 9.99
C HIS A 130 7.28 -32.48 9.29
N ASP A 131 6.93 -33.55 8.56
CA ASP A 131 5.59 -33.69 8.00
C ASP A 131 4.56 -34.30 8.97
N GLY A 132 4.99 -34.63 10.19
CA GLY A 132 4.12 -35.15 11.26
C GLY A 132 3.60 -36.58 11.02
N THR A 133 3.93 -37.21 9.89
CA THR A 133 3.39 -38.52 9.53
C THR A 133 4.22 -39.66 10.08
N MET A 134 5.53 -39.45 10.22
CA MET A 134 6.49 -40.47 10.64
C MET A 134 6.83 -40.41 12.14
N ALA A 135 7.23 -41.57 12.67
CA ALA A 135 7.55 -41.76 14.08
C ALA A 135 9.02 -41.42 14.35
N ILE A 136 9.29 -40.36 15.13
CA ILE A 136 10.63 -39.87 15.52
C ILE A 136 11.43 -40.95 16.25
N ASP A 137 10.76 -41.78 17.04
CA ASP A 137 11.35 -42.87 17.82
C ASP A 137 11.77 -44.09 16.98
N LYS A 138 11.40 -44.17 15.70
CA LYS A 138 11.76 -45.29 14.82
C LYS A 138 12.98 -44.96 13.98
N VAL A 139 13.94 -45.88 13.93
CA VAL A 139 15.15 -45.80 13.09
C VAL A 139 15.36 -47.10 12.33
N ASP A 140 16.00 -47.03 11.16
CA ASP A 140 16.23 -48.21 10.33
C ASP A 140 17.22 -49.18 10.98
N VAL A 141 18.25 -48.66 11.65
CA VAL A 141 19.29 -49.46 12.31
C VAL A 141 19.65 -48.86 13.67
N LEU A 142 19.67 -49.68 14.72
CA LEU A 142 20.22 -49.31 16.04
C LEU A 142 21.06 -50.47 16.58
N ASN A 143 22.36 -50.24 16.82
CA ASN A 143 23.27 -51.25 17.34
C ASN A 143 23.23 -52.59 16.56
N GLY A 144 23.06 -52.52 15.23
CA GLY A 144 22.97 -53.67 14.34
C GLY A 144 21.56 -54.29 14.21
N ALA A 145 20.59 -53.89 15.02
CA ALA A 145 19.21 -54.33 14.88
C ALA A 145 18.47 -53.47 13.84
N ALA A 146 17.77 -54.12 12.91
CA ALA A 146 16.95 -53.45 11.90
C ALA A 146 15.58 -53.03 12.46
N ASN A 147 14.99 -51.95 11.91
CA ASN A 147 13.67 -51.42 12.26
C ASN A 147 13.49 -51.17 13.76
N ALA A 148 14.51 -50.59 14.38
CA ALA A 148 14.57 -50.41 15.83
C ALA A 148 13.70 -49.25 16.32
N THR A 149 13.33 -49.31 17.59
CA THR A 149 12.59 -48.25 18.30
C THR A 149 13.44 -47.75 19.46
N ILE A 150 13.71 -46.46 19.49
CA ILE A 150 14.40 -45.78 20.59
C ILE A 150 13.34 -45.30 21.58
N ALA A 151 13.39 -45.78 22.82
CA ALA A 151 12.48 -45.31 23.85
C ALA A 151 12.64 -43.80 24.11
N MET A 152 11.54 -43.05 24.04
CA MET A 152 11.51 -41.61 24.26
C MET A 152 10.94 -41.28 25.64
N ASN A 153 11.54 -40.30 26.31
CA ASN A 153 11.20 -39.97 27.68
C ASN A 153 9.76 -39.43 27.78
N GLY A 154 8.90 -40.15 28.52
CA GLY A 154 7.52 -39.74 28.80
C GLY A 154 6.59 -39.72 27.59
N GLN A 155 6.92 -40.44 26.50
CA GLN A 155 6.12 -40.47 25.27
C GLN A 155 5.78 -41.93 24.89
N ALA A 156 4.53 -42.17 24.50
CA ALA A 156 4.11 -43.47 23.97
C ALA A 156 4.53 -43.62 22.49
N SER A 157 5.02 -44.79 22.11
CA SER A 157 5.35 -45.11 20.71
C SER A 157 4.05 -45.35 19.90
N PRO A 158 3.94 -44.87 18.65
CA PRO A 158 4.93 -44.05 17.94
C PRO A 158 4.94 -42.60 18.41
N VAL A 159 6.13 -42.04 18.57
CA VAL A 159 6.33 -40.65 18.96
C VAL A 159 6.40 -39.79 17.71
N LYS A 160 5.41 -38.94 17.50
CA LYS A 160 5.37 -38.01 16.36
C LYS A 160 5.93 -36.65 16.74
N MET A 161 6.16 -35.81 15.73
CA MET A 161 6.37 -34.38 15.99
C MET A 161 5.18 -33.83 16.76
N PRO A 162 5.40 -33.05 17.83
CA PRO A 162 4.31 -32.39 18.51
C PRO A 162 3.55 -31.52 17.51
N SER A 163 2.27 -31.82 17.30
CA SER A 163 1.41 -31.11 16.34
C SER A 163 1.28 -29.62 16.65
N GLY A 164 1.51 -29.23 17.91
CA GLY A 164 1.54 -27.84 18.35
C GLY A 164 0.30 -27.09 17.89
N SER A 165 0.52 -25.99 17.16
CA SER A 165 -0.53 -25.21 16.52
C SER A 165 -0.29 -25.16 15.00
N ALA A 166 -0.45 -26.32 14.35
CA ALA A 166 -0.06 -26.61 12.97
C ALA A 166 -0.49 -25.54 11.94
N THR A 167 -1.61 -24.89 12.18
CA THR A 167 -2.25 -23.94 11.27
C THR A 167 -1.83 -22.48 11.45
N THR A 168 -1.04 -22.15 12.47
CA THR A 168 -0.74 -20.76 12.87
C THR A 168 0.57 -20.19 12.31
N GLY A 169 1.36 -21.00 11.61
CA GLY A 169 2.74 -20.67 11.25
C GLY A 169 3.75 -20.75 12.41
N PHE A 170 3.26 -20.83 13.66
CA PHE A 170 4.08 -21.07 14.85
C PHE A 170 4.23 -22.57 15.16
N THR A 171 4.21 -23.42 14.14
CA THR A 171 4.43 -24.86 14.26
C THR A 171 5.76 -25.28 13.65
N ARG A 172 6.24 -26.45 14.09
CA ARG A 172 7.41 -27.18 13.57
C ARG A 172 7.00 -28.50 12.90
N ASP A 173 5.71 -28.82 12.94
CA ASP A 173 5.05 -29.85 12.18
C ASP A 173 4.37 -29.16 10.99
N LEU A 174 4.96 -29.28 9.82
CA LEU A 174 4.53 -28.64 8.57
C LEU A 174 3.41 -29.43 7.89
N GLY A 175 3.19 -30.69 8.27
CA GLY A 175 2.27 -31.57 7.57
C GLY A 175 2.67 -31.84 6.12
N THR A 176 1.67 -32.23 5.32
CA THR A 176 1.83 -32.48 3.87
C THR A 176 1.32 -31.32 3.01
N ASP A 177 0.69 -30.31 3.61
CA ASP A 177 0.25 -29.11 2.92
C ASP A 177 1.29 -28.00 3.07
N LEU A 178 2.15 -27.86 2.06
CA LEU A 178 3.26 -26.91 2.03
C LEU A 178 2.86 -25.58 1.35
N ARG A 179 1.56 -25.30 1.17
CA ARG A 179 1.09 -24.08 0.51
C ARG A 179 1.38 -22.81 1.32
N SER A 180 1.66 -22.93 2.61
CA SER A 180 2.06 -21.83 3.49
C SER A 180 3.57 -21.76 3.72
N ASP A 181 4.35 -22.54 2.98
CA ASP A 181 5.78 -22.69 3.20
C ASP A 181 6.60 -22.14 2.03
N HIS A 182 7.81 -21.66 2.33
CA HIS A 182 8.72 -21.19 1.29
C HIS A 182 8.96 -22.31 0.26
N PRO A 183 8.82 -22.02 -1.05
CA PRO A 183 8.96 -23.05 -2.08
C PRO A 183 10.32 -23.71 -2.02
N ILE A 184 10.35 -25.01 -2.32
CA ILE A 184 11.53 -25.87 -2.36
C ILE A 184 11.46 -26.75 -3.62
N SER A 185 12.57 -27.41 -3.94
CA SER A 185 12.69 -28.36 -5.04
C SER A 185 12.47 -27.77 -6.43
N PHE A 186 12.79 -26.49 -6.59
CA PHE A 186 12.83 -25.80 -7.88
C PHE A 186 14.26 -25.36 -8.21
N THR A 187 14.56 -25.22 -9.49
CA THR A 187 15.88 -24.78 -9.97
C THR A 187 16.12 -23.30 -9.68
N TYR A 188 17.15 -22.98 -8.91
CA TYR A 188 17.58 -21.60 -8.65
C TYR A 188 18.75 -21.22 -9.57
N SER A 189 18.44 -20.52 -10.66
CA SER A 189 19.38 -20.17 -11.72
C SER A 189 19.45 -18.67 -12.00
N SER A 190 20.46 -18.24 -12.73
CA SER A 190 20.55 -16.86 -13.24
C SER A 190 19.37 -16.51 -14.17
N THR A 191 18.84 -17.48 -14.92
CA THR A 191 17.63 -17.31 -15.74
C THR A 191 16.41 -17.01 -14.87
N LEU A 192 16.18 -17.80 -13.82
CA LEU A 192 15.10 -17.52 -12.86
C LEU A 192 15.28 -16.12 -12.25
N ALA A 193 16.50 -15.78 -11.84
CA ALA A 193 16.77 -14.49 -11.23
C ALA A 193 16.49 -13.32 -12.18
N SER A 194 16.85 -13.46 -13.46
CA SER A 194 16.58 -12.47 -14.50
C SER A 194 15.07 -12.31 -14.76
N ASN A 195 14.33 -13.42 -14.78
CA ASN A 195 12.88 -13.44 -15.01
C ASN A 195 12.10 -12.75 -13.88
N ASP A 196 12.47 -13.00 -12.62
CA ASP A 196 11.87 -12.34 -11.45
C ASP A 196 12.24 -10.84 -11.40
N GLY A 197 13.52 -10.53 -11.62
CA GLY A 197 14.03 -9.17 -11.66
C GLY A 197 14.35 -8.53 -10.31
N GLU A 198 14.04 -9.19 -9.19
CA GLU A 198 14.50 -8.79 -7.85
C GLU A 198 15.23 -9.92 -7.10
N LEU A 199 15.57 -10.99 -7.81
CA LEU A 199 16.43 -12.07 -7.32
C LEU A 199 17.89 -11.83 -7.69
N ARG A 200 18.80 -12.28 -6.84
CA ARG A 200 20.24 -12.37 -7.10
C ARG A 200 20.54 -13.69 -7.81
N GLY A 201 21.32 -13.68 -8.89
CA GLY A 201 21.78 -14.94 -9.47
C GLY A 201 22.67 -15.74 -8.51
N PRO A 202 22.72 -17.08 -8.61
CA PRO A 202 23.69 -17.88 -7.85
C PRO A 202 25.12 -17.48 -8.27
N ASP A 203 25.95 -17.11 -7.30
CA ASP A 203 27.31 -16.59 -7.49
C ASP A 203 28.40 -17.64 -7.24
N GLY A 204 28.02 -18.84 -6.79
CA GLY A 204 28.93 -19.93 -6.47
C GLY A 204 29.66 -19.81 -5.12
N THR A 205 29.54 -18.67 -4.42
CA THR A 205 30.22 -18.43 -3.13
C THR A 205 29.23 -18.27 -1.99
N ILE A 206 28.24 -17.40 -2.15
CA ILE A 206 27.12 -17.23 -1.22
C ILE A 206 26.05 -18.26 -1.53
N VAL A 207 25.59 -18.32 -2.79
CA VAL A 207 24.57 -19.28 -3.25
C VAL A 207 25.10 -20.04 -4.46
N GLY A 208 25.10 -21.37 -4.39
CA GLY A 208 25.55 -22.17 -5.52
C GLY A 208 25.53 -23.66 -5.27
N THR A 209 25.71 -24.44 -6.33
CA THR A 209 25.80 -25.90 -6.25
C THR A 209 27.12 -26.33 -5.64
N ARG A 210 27.09 -27.33 -4.76
CA ARG A 210 28.32 -27.93 -4.22
C ARG A 210 29.10 -28.65 -5.32
N VAL A 211 30.38 -28.33 -5.46
CA VAL A 211 31.30 -29.02 -6.35
C VAL A 211 32.40 -29.69 -5.51
N ALA A 212 32.66 -30.97 -5.76
CA ALA A 212 33.71 -31.70 -5.06
C ALA A 212 35.08 -31.04 -5.32
N GLY A 213 35.87 -30.85 -4.27
CA GLY A 213 37.19 -30.18 -4.36
C GLY A 213 37.14 -28.64 -4.39
N ALA A 214 35.96 -28.02 -4.46
CA ALA A 214 35.80 -26.56 -4.38
C ALA A 214 35.41 -26.10 -2.97
N ALA A 215 35.61 -24.80 -2.70
CA ALA A 215 35.06 -24.17 -1.51
C ALA A 215 33.54 -24.33 -1.49
N ARG A 216 32.98 -24.66 -0.32
CA ARG A 216 31.54 -24.90 -0.18
C ARG A 216 30.81 -23.55 -0.21
N PRO A 217 29.77 -23.40 -1.04
CA PRO A 217 28.89 -22.24 -0.97
C PRO A 217 28.26 -22.15 0.41
N ALA A 218 28.06 -20.91 0.87
CA ALA A 218 27.57 -20.67 2.22
C ALA A 218 26.09 -21.10 2.37
N MET A 219 25.30 -20.98 1.31
CA MET A 219 23.97 -21.57 1.13
C MET A 219 24.00 -22.50 -0.10
N PRO A 220 24.16 -23.81 0.12
CA PRO A 220 24.33 -24.75 -0.96
C PRO A 220 23.00 -25.09 -1.65
N LEU A 221 23.03 -25.12 -2.98
CA LEU A 221 22.01 -25.75 -3.81
C LEU A 221 22.34 -27.23 -3.98
N GLU A 222 21.29 -28.05 -4.09
CA GLU A 222 21.41 -29.49 -4.40
C GLU A 222 21.00 -29.71 -5.84
N ASN A 223 21.93 -30.13 -6.70
CA ASN A 223 21.71 -30.26 -8.14
C ASN A 223 21.14 -28.99 -8.79
N GLY A 224 21.57 -27.81 -8.33
CA GLY A 224 21.05 -26.52 -8.79
C GLY A 224 19.67 -26.14 -8.23
N GLN A 225 19.07 -26.96 -7.37
CA GLN A 225 17.78 -26.70 -6.77
C GLN A 225 17.88 -26.13 -5.36
N MET A 226 16.91 -25.28 -5.02
CA MET A 226 16.67 -24.77 -3.66
C MET A 226 16.05 -25.88 -2.81
N GLN A 227 16.58 -26.15 -1.62
CA GLN A 227 16.05 -27.17 -0.70
C GLN A 227 15.96 -26.61 0.72
N CYS A 228 15.26 -27.32 1.64
CA CYS A 228 15.27 -26.96 3.06
C CYS A 228 16.71 -26.79 3.60
N ALA A 229 17.62 -27.67 3.17
CA ALA A 229 19.02 -27.67 3.60
C ALA A 229 19.86 -26.51 3.03
N THR A 230 19.33 -25.75 2.06
CA THR A 230 19.99 -24.54 1.55
C THR A 230 20.03 -23.46 2.62
N CYS A 231 18.94 -23.28 3.38
CA CYS A 231 18.84 -22.29 4.45
C CYS A 231 19.14 -22.90 5.82
N HIS A 232 18.69 -24.13 6.08
CA HIS A 232 18.83 -24.79 7.37
C HIS A 232 19.98 -25.80 7.38
N ASP A 233 20.75 -25.81 8.45
CA ASP A 233 21.71 -26.86 8.75
C ASP A 233 21.46 -27.35 10.18
N PRO A 234 20.94 -28.57 10.38
CA PRO A 234 20.58 -29.07 11.71
C PRO A 234 21.79 -29.21 12.64
N HIS A 235 23.02 -29.11 12.11
CA HIS A 235 24.25 -29.12 12.90
C HIS A 235 24.68 -27.73 13.35
N LEU A 236 24.07 -26.65 12.86
CA LEU A 236 24.49 -25.30 13.21
C LEU A 236 23.65 -24.73 14.35
N ARG A 237 24.36 -24.05 15.27
CA ARG A 237 23.77 -23.12 16.23
C ARG A 237 24.51 -21.80 16.20
N ASP A 238 23.90 -20.77 16.77
CA ASP A 238 24.58 -19.53 17.04
C ASP A 238 25.53 -19.68 18.23
N LYS A 239 26.69 -19.03 18.14
CA LYS A 239 27.66 -18.94 19.24
C LYS A 239 27.08 -18.16 20.41
N THR A 240 26.42 -17.04 20.12
CA THR A 240 25.71 -16.19 21.09
C THR A 240 24.24 -16.59 21.15
N THR A 241 23.64 -16.52 22.33
CA THR A 241 22.20 -16.73 22.51
C THR A 241 21.42 -15.41 22.59
N ALA A 242 22.11 -14.26 22.55
CA ALA A 242 21.51 -12.94 22.75
C ALA A 242 20.53 -12.54 21.62
N ASN A 243 20.70 -13.12 20.43
CA ASN A 243 19.81 -12.91 19.28
C ASN A 243 18.63 -13.91 19.25
N GLY A 244 18.36 -14.59 20.37
CA GLY A 244 17.28 -15.56 20.48
C GLY A 244 17.48 -16.81 19.62
N ASN A 245 16.38 -17.38 19.12
CA ASN A 245 16.41 -18.64 18.38
C ASN A 245 16.97 -18.46 16.96
N ALA A 246 18.10 -19.10 16.66
CA ALA A 246 18.76 -19.06 15.36
C ALA A 246 18.08 -19.90 14.26
N LYS A 247 17.11 -20.75 14.61
CA LYS A 247 16.36 -21.61 13.67
C LYS A 247 17.23 -22.48 12.75
N PHE A 248 18.44 -22.84 13.21
CA PHE A 248 19.41 -23.62 12.44
C PHE A 248 19.83 -22.97 11.11
N LEU A 249 19.64 -21.66 10.98
CA LEU A 249 19.94 -20.96 9.73
C LEU A 249 21.44 -20.91 9.50
N ARG A 250 21.87 -21.04 8.23
CA ARG A 250 23.28 -20.90 7.84
C ARG A 250 23.80 -19.47 7.97
N MET A 251 22.90 -18.48 7.95
CA MET A 251 23.21 -17.05 8.00
C MET A 251 22.37 -16.33 9.06
N ASN A 252 22.47 -15.00 9.13
CA ASN A 252 21.74 -14.19 10.09
C ASN A 252 20.22 -14.31 9.88
N ARG A 253 19.51 -14.54 10.99
CA ARG A 253 18.03 -14.53 11.00
C ARG A 253 17.46 -13.12 10.91
N PHE A 254 18.21 -12.13 11.38
CA PHE A 254 17.79 -10.74 11.53
C PHE A 254 18.83 -9.83 10.89
N GLN A 255 18.42 -8.61 10.55
CA GLN A 255 19.32 -7.58 10.09
C GLN A 255 20.12 -7.02 11.28
N VAL A 256 21.45 -6.95 11.15
CA VAL A 256 22.33 -6.50 12.24
C VAL A 256 22.59 -5.00 12.17
N THR A 257 22.84 -4.46 10.98
CA THR A 257 23.09 -3.01 10.73
C THR A 257 22.16 -2.50 9.64
N GLN A 258 22.00 -1.18 9.50
CA GLN A 258 21.31 -0.59 8.34
C GLN A 258 21.72 -1.31 7.03
N PRO A 259 20.78 -1.89 6.27
CA PRO A 259 21.12 -2.52 5.00
C PRO A 259 21.80 -1.51 4.07
N GLY A 260 22.82 -1.95 3.32
CA GLY A 260 23.54 -1.08 2.39
C GLY A 260 22.88 -0.95 1.02
N GLY A 261 22.00 -1.90 0.66
CA GLY A 261 21.35 -1.93 -0.66
C GLY A 261 22.26 -2.32 -1.83
N GLY A 262 23.46 -2.82 -1.54
CA GLY A 262 24.42 -3.32 -2.52
C GLY A 262 24.52 -4.85 -2.50
N ALA A 263 25.73 -5.37 -2.70
CA ALA A 263 26.02 -6.79 -2.57
C ALA A 263 25.69 -7.33 -1.17
N PHE A 264 25.26 -8.59 -1.08
CA PHE A 264 24.90 -9.23 0.18
C PHE A 264 26.10 -9.27 1.15
N ASN A 265 25.88 -8.81 2.38
CA ASN A 265 26.87 -8.82 3.43
C ASN A 265 26.60 -9.96 4.43
N THR A 266 27.43 -11.00 4.41
CA THR A 266 27.30 -12.18 5.28
C THR A 266 27.34 -11.87 6.78
N THR A 267 27.96 -10.76 7.16
CA THR A 267 28.11 -10.35 8.56
C THR A 267 26.85 -9.64 9.06
N ASN A 268 26.21 -8.84 8.21
CA ASN A 268 25.21 -7.88 8.64
C ASN A 268 23.80 -8.18 8.13
N ASP A 269 23.67 -8.73 6.92
CA ASP A 269 22.38 -8.84 6.26
C ASP A 269 21.62 -10.09 6.70
N ILE A 270 20.30 -9.94 6.81
CA ILE A 270 19.39 -11.07 6.97
C ILE A 270 19.52 -12.04 5.79
N ILE A 271 19.47 -13.35 6.06
CA ILE A 271 19.64 -14.43 5.08
C ILE A 271 18.81 -14.25 3.80
N CYS A 272 17.59 -13.70 3.89
CA CYS A 272 16.70 -13.48 2.76
C CYS A 272 17.34 -12.63 1.66
N LEU A 273 18.15 -11.63 2.04
CA LEU A 273 18.81 -10.71 1.12
C LEU A 273 19.93 -11.35 0.31
N ALA A 274 20.32 -12.59 0.60
CA ALA A 274 21.25 -13.32 -0.22
C ALA A 274 20.65 -13.79 -1.55
N CYS A 275 19.33 -13.93 -1.61
CA CYS A 275 18.60 -14.29 -2.81
C CYS A 275 17.67 -13.16 -3.28
N HIS A 276 17.01 -12.44 -2.36
CA HIS A 276 16.07 -11.37 -2.69
C HIS A 276 16.72 -9.99 -2.57
N ASP A 277 17.14 -9.39 -3.68
CA ASP A 277 17.77 -8.06 -3.71
C ASP A 277 16.77 -6.93 -3.42
N LYS A 278 15.51 -7.09 -3.86
CA LYS A 278 14.42 -6.11 -3.66
C LYS A 278 14.80 -4.68 -4.06
N ALA A 279 15.43 -4.56 -5.23
CA ALA A 279 15.91 -3.30 -5.81
C ALA A 279 16.94 -2.57 -4.93
N GLY A 280 17.73 -3.34 -4.17
CA GLY A 280 18.91 -2.87 -3.44
C GLY A 280 18.64 -1.69 -2.52
N ALA A 281 19.07 -0.50 -2.93
CA ALA A 281 18.90 0.74 -2.17
C ALA A 281 17.43 1.06 -1.87
N SER A 282 16.50 0.72 -2.76
CA SER A 282 15.07 1.01 -2.55
C SER A 282 14.53 0.24 -1.35
N TRP A 283 14.88 -1.05 -1.19
CA TRP A 283 14.60 -1.79 0.03
C TRP A 283 15.35 -1.21 1.23
N ALA A 284 16.66 -1.05 1.10
CA ALA A 284 17.53 -0.66 2.21
C ALA A 284 17.06 0.62 2.91
N TYR A 285 16.61 1.61 2.14
CA TYR A 285 16.16 2.89 2.67
C TYR A 285 14.63 3.04 2.69
N SER A 286 13.89 1.95 2.47
CA SER A 286 12.46 1.92 2.67
C SER A 286 12.08 2.26 4.12
N ALA A 287 10.85 2.73 4.34
CA ALA A 287 10.35 3.06 5.67
C ALA A 287 10.35 1.85 6.63
N HIS A 288 10.44 0.62 6.11
CA HIS A 288 10.43 -0.61 6.90
C HIS A 288 11.83 -1.18 7.18
N ALA A 289 12.86 -0.79 6.42
CA ALA A 289 14.23 -1.28 6.59
C ALA A 289 15.21 -0.19 7.06
N ASN A 290 14.83 1.08 6.98
CA ASN A 290 15.67 2.20 7.37
C ASN A 290 15.73 2.33 8.91
N SER A 291 16.93 2.24 9.48
CA SER A 291 17.19 2.31 10.92
C SER A 291 16.90 3.68 11.55
N GLN A 292 16.67 4.71 10.75
CA GLN A 292 16.23 6.03 11.21
C GLN A 292 14.70 6.20 11.17
N VAL A 293 13.98 5.25 10.57
CA VAL A 293 12.52 5.31 10.40
C VAL A 293 11.81 4.23 11.21
N ALA A 294 12.17 2.96 11.00
CA ALA A 294 11.48 1.80 11.59
C ALA A 294 12.06 1.45 12.98
N THR A 295 12.12 2.45 13.86
CA THR A 295 12.80 2.39 15.17
C THR A 295 11.92 1.79 16.28
N GLN A 296 10.63 1.60 16.03
CA GLN A 296 9.68 1.06 17.00
C GLN A 296 10.09 -0.36 17.41
N THR A 297 10.18 -0.62 18.71
CA THR A 297 10.55 -1.93 19.26
C THR A 297 9.33 -2.81 19.44
N TYR A 298 9.47 -4.11 19.22
CA TYR A 298 8.40 -5.05 19.50
C TYR A 298 8.02 -5.06 20.99
N LYS A 299 6.73 -5.22 21.27
CA LYS A 299 6.24 -5.59 22.60
C LYS A 299 6.70 -7.01 22.92
N ASP A 300 7.09 -7.28 24.16
CA ASP A 300 7.73 -8.55 24.51
C ASP A 300 6.86 -9.78 24.21
N ALA A 301 5.55 -9.71 24.49
CA ALA A 301 4.62 -10.80 24.17
C ALA A 301 4.52 -11.05 22.65
N ALA A 302 4.49 -9.97 21.85
CA ALA A 302 4.43 -10.08 20.39
C ALA A 302 5.75 -10.62 19.81
N ALA A 303 6.88 -10.22 20.37
CA ALA A 303 8.20 -10.75 20.03
C ALA A 303 8.30 -12.24 20.38
N GLN A 304 7.92 -12.63 21.60
CA GLN A 304 7.97 -14.02 22.06
C GLN A 304 7.10 -14.95 21.20
N GLN A 305 5.88 -14.53 20.85
CA GLN A 305 5.01 -15.29 19.95
C GLN A 305 5.68 -15.58 18.60
N ARG A 306 6.45 -14.62 18.08
CA ARG A 306 7.20 -14.74 16.81
C ARG A 306 8.59 -15.38 16.97
N GLU A 307 8.92 -15.81 18.18
CA GLU A 307 10.25 -16.27 18.58
C GLU A 307 11.34 -15.27 18.21
N PHE A 308 11.02 -13.98 18.26
CA PHE A 308 12.00 -12.91 18.25
C PHE A 308 12.57 -12.76 19.65
N PRO A 309 13.80 -12.24 19.79
CA PRO A 309 14.38 -11.97 21.10
C PRO A 309 13.43 -11.10 21.91
N SER A 310 13.23 -11.43 23.17
CA SER A 310 12.33 -10.71 24.05
C SER A 310 12.82 -10.73 25.50
N ALA A 311 12.34 -9.78 26.30
CA ALA A 311 12.62 -9.77 27.74
C ALA A 311 12.01 -10.99 28.47
N LEU A 312 11.07 -11.70 27.83
CA LEU A 312 10.43 -12.90 28.36
C LEU A 312 11.22 -14.18 28.07
N ASP A 313 12.34 -14.09 27.35
CA ASP A 313 13.22 -15.23 27.08
C ASP A 313 13.98 -15.68 28.34
N THR A 314 14.57 -16.87 28.29
CA THR A 314 15.46 -17.37 29.36
C THR A 314 16.79 -17.84 28.75
N PRO A 315 17.89 -17.07 28.91
CA PRO A 315 17.97 -15.76 29.57
C PRO A 315 17.21 -14.67 28.80
N ALA A 316 16.81 -13.60 29.50
CA ALA A 316 16.10 -12.47 28.90
C ALA A 316 16.97 -11.78 27.83
N ASN A 317 16.35 -11.46 26.70
CA ASN A 317 16.98 -10.73 25.60
C ASN A 317 16.32 -9.36 25.39
N THR A 318 16.86 -8.56 24.49
CA THR A 318 16.28 -7.24 24.13
C THR A 318 15.35 -7.40 22.92
N SER A 319 14.15 -6.83 23.01
CA SER A 319 13.19 -6.83 21.90
C SER A 319 13.69 -5.99 20.72
N PRO A 320 13.73 -6.53 19.48
CA PRO A 320 14.30 -5.82 18.34
C PRO A 320 13.37 -4.72 17.81
N PRO A 321 13.94 -3.66 17.19
CA PRO A 321 13.19 -2.70 16.38
C PRO A 321 12.77 -3.31 15.04
N VAL A 322 11.72 -2.74 14.43
CA VAL A 322 11.18 -3.17 13.12
C VAL A 322 12.27 -3.32 12.07
N TRP A 323 13.21 -2.38 11.94
CA TRP A 323 14.26 -2.46 10.91
C TRP A 323 15.20 -3.68 11.09
N GLN A 324 15.44 -4.14 12.33
CA GLN A 324 16.25 -5.35 12.58
C GLN A 324 15.47 -6.63 12.26
N VAL A 325 14.16 -6.63 12.48
CA VAL A 325 13.28 -7.73 12.10
C VAL A 325 13.13 -7.82 10.58
N SER A 326 13.22 -6.69 9.86
CA SER A 326 13.39 -6.64 8.41
C SER A 326 12.28 -7.40 7.66
N CYS A 327 12.63 -8.35 6.79
CA CYS A 327 11.66 -9.13 6.00
C CYS A 327 10.62 -9.87 6.86
N LEU A 328 11.00 -10.26 8.09
CA LEU A 328 10.15 -11.08 8.97
C LEU A 328 8.98 -10.32 9.60
N ASN A 329 8.94 -8.99 9.44
CA ASN A 329 7.77 -8.18 9.84
C ASN A 329 6.54 -8.57 9.03
N CYS A 330 6.73 -8.79 7.72
CA CYS A 330 5.64 -9.06 6.79
C CYS A 330 5.61 -10.51 6.33
N HIS A 331 6.77 -11.17 6.20
CA HIS A 331 6.86 -12.53 5.69
C HIS A 331 7.16 -13.55 6.79
N ASP A 332 6.58 -14.74 6.66
CA ASP A 332 6.99 -15.93 7.39
C ASP A 332 7.22 -17.08 6.41
N THR A 333 8.38 -17.74 6.49
CA THR A 333 8.70 -18.87 5.61
C THR A 333 7.85 -20.09 5.87
N HIS A 334 7.13 -20.12 7.01
CA HIS A 334 6.13 -21.11 7.38
C HIS A 334 4.93 -20.35 7.95
N THR A 335 4.12 -19.73 7.09
CA THR A 335 3.04 -18.82 7.53
C THR A 335 1.76 -19.56 7.94
N VAL A 336 0.75 -18.81 8.39
CA VAL A 336 -0.60 -19.30 8.66
C VAL A 336 -1.21 -19.89 7.38
N GLN A 337 -1.86 -21.04 7.49
CA GLN A 337 -2.55 -21.66 6.36
C GLN A 337 -3.65 -20.72 5.83
N GLY A 338 -3.80 -20.62 4.51
CA GLY A 338 -4.76 -19.71 3.87
C GLY A 338 -4.19 -18.34 3.51
N SER A 339 -3.04 -17.96 4.08
CA SER A 339 -2.32 -16.75 3.65
C SER A 339 -1.73 -16.91 2.25
N ARG A 340 -1.68 -15.83 1.49
CA ARG A 340 -1.00 -15.74 0.18
C ARG A 340 0.37 -15.08 0.34
N ARG A 341 1.29 -15.40 -0.57
CA ARG A 341 2.59 -14.69 -0.70
C ARG A 341 3.43 -14.75 0.58
N LEU A 342 3.23 -15.82 1.37
CA LEU A 342 3.90 -16.08 2.63
C LEU A 342 3.78 -14.93 3.63
N LEU A 343 2.64 -14.22 3.61
CA LEU A 343 2.41 -13.09 4.49
C LEU A 343 2.06 -13.56 5.90
N ARG A 344 2.76 -13.02 6.89
CA ARG A 344 2.57 -13.31 8.31
C ARG A 344 1.19 -12.86 8.74
N GLU A 345 0.41 -13.78 9.29
CA GLU A 345 -0.94 -13.49 9.81
C GLU A 345 -1.85 -12.83 8.75
N GLY A 346 -1.61 -13.08 7.45
CA GLY A 346 -2.35 -12.50 6.33
C GLY A 346 -3.66 -13.21 6.02
N THR A 347 -4.48 -13.47 7.04
CA THR A 347 -5.80 -14.11 6.89
C THR A 347 -6.90 -13.43 7.70
N ASP A 348 -8.15 -13.62 7.31
CA ASP A 348 -9.34 -13.09 7.99
C ASP A 348 -9.68 -13.79 9.33
N SER A 349 -8.87 -14.77 9.75
CA SER A 349 -9.07 -15.49 11.02
C SER A 349 -9.13 -14.52 12.21
N THR A 350 -10.13 -14.72 13.07
CA THR A 350 -10.31 -13.98 14.33
C THR A 350 -9.56 -14.59 15.51
N SER A 351 -8.95 -15.77 15.35
CA SER A 351 -8.10 -16.40 16.38
C SER A 351 -6.82 -15.59 16.62
N ALA A 352 -6.30 -15.66 17.85
CA ALA A 352 -5.01 -15.08 18.23
C ALA A 352 -4.13 -16.14 18.90
N PRO A 353 -3.01 -16.58 18.28
CA PRO A 353 -2.57 -16.25 16.91
C PRO A 353 -3.57 -16.71 15.84
N LYS A 354 -3.50 -16.10 14.65
CA LYS A 354 -4.37 -16.49 13.53
C LYS A 354 -4.11 -17.94 13.11
N SER A 355 -5.18 -18.66 12.83
CA SER A 355 -5.17 -20.09 12.51
C SER A 355 -6.14 -20.38 11.37
N GLY A 356 -5.63 -20.61 10.16
CA GLY A 356 -6.48 -20.76 8.98
C GLY A 356 -7.09 -19.41 8.55
N GLY A 357 -8.26 -19.49 7.91
CA GLY A 357 -8.97 -18.34 7.33
C GLY A 357 -8.72 -18.17 5.84
N ASN A 358 -9.41 -17.21 5.24
CA ASN A 358 -9.20 -16.81 3.85
C ASN A 358 -8.09 -15.74 3.77
N PRO A 359 -7.49 -15.56 2.58
CA PRO A 359 -6.53 -14.48 2.33
C PRO A 359 -7.07 -13.10 2.75
N ALA A 360 -6.25 -12.35 3.49
CA ALA A 360 -6.49 -10.98 3.90
C ALA A 360 -5.15 -10.26 4.14
N ILE A 361 -4.57 -9.67 3.09
CA ILE A 361 -3.25 -9.03 3.13
C ILE A 361 -3.17 -7.86 4.13
N GLU A 362 -4.26 -7.13 4.31
CA GLU A 362 -4.38 -5.99 5.20
C GLU A 362 -4.10 -6.36 6.67
N GLU A 363 -4.43 -7.60 7.05
CA GLU A 363 -4.19 -8.09 8.41
C GLU A 363 -2.70 -8.20 8.74
N THR A 364 -1.84 -8.41 7.73
CA THR A 364 -0.39 -8.33 7.91
C THR A 364 0.04 -6.90 8.25
N CYS A 365 -0.52 -5.89 7.58
CA CYS A 365 -0.22 -4.47 7.82
C CYS A 365 -0.76 -4.02 9.19
N PHE A 366 -1.96 -4.46 9.55
CA PHE A 366 -2.65 -4.12 10.80
C PHE A 366 -1.95 -4.62 12.06
N GLN A 367 -0.99 -5.53 11.96
CA GLN A 367 -0.12 -5.90 13.09
C GLN A 367 0.58 -4.68 13.70
N CYS A 368 0.94 -3.69 12.88
CA CYS A 368 1.62 -2.48 13.33
C CYS A 368 0.81 -1.21 13.08
N HIS A 369 0.08 -1.14 11.95
CA HIS A 369 -0.70 0.02 11.51
C HIS A 369 -2.13 0.03 12.06
N THR A 370 -2.21 -0.02 13.39
CA THR A 370 -3.42 0.03 14.21
C THR A 370 -3.12 0.89 15.44
N THR A 371 -4.11 1.25 16.25
CA THR A 371 -3.92 1.93 17.54
C THR A 371 -2.72 1.41 18.36
N SER A 372 -2.08 2.28 19.15
CA SER A 372 -0.89 1.92 19.94
C SER A 372 -1.14 0.80 20.95
N ALA A 373 -2.37 0.67 21.44
CA ALA A 373 -2.79 -0.43 22.28
C ALA A 373 -2.79 -1.77 21.52
N GLY A 374 -3.38 -1.81 20.31
CA GLY A 374 -3.50 -3.02 19.49
C GLY A 374 -2.22 -3.40 18.73
N SER A 375 -1.28 -2.48 18.55
CA SER A 375 -0.07 -2.70 17.75
C SER A 375 0.88 -3.72 18.40
N ALA A 376 1.60 -4.48 17.57
CA ALA A 376 2.66 -5.41 18.00
C ALA A 376 3.93 -4.68 18.47
N VAL A 377 4.07 -3.38 18.16
CA VAL A 377 5.23 -2.56 18.49
C VAL A 377 4.88 -1.44 19.47
N ASN A 378 5.88 -0.96 20.19
CA ASN A 378 5.78 0.16 21.10
C ASN A 378 5.89 1.48 20.34
N TYR A 379 4.87 2.32 20.45
CA TYR A 379 4.93 3.70 19.99
C TYR A 379 3.88 4.56 20.73
N THR A 380 4.07 5.87 20.68
CA THR A 380 3.12 6.86 21.20
C THR A 380 2.42 7.55 20.02
N ALA A 381 1.09 7.51 19.99
CA ALA A 381 0.29 8.16 18.96
C ALA A 381 0.55 9.68 18.92
N ASN A 382 0.37 10.30 17.74
CA ASN A 382 0.54 11.75 17.53
C ASN A 382 1.96 12.29 17.80
N THR A 383 2.98 11.43 17.82
CA THR A 383 4.39 11.82 17.97
C THR A 383 5.17 11.58 16.67
N ALA A 384 6.39 12.12 16.55
CA ALA A 384 7.25 11.88 15.38
C ALA A 384 7.63 10.40 15.17
N ASN A 385 7.48 9.58 16.22
CA ASN A 385 7.70 8.13 16.21
C ASN A 385 6.39 7.34 16.07
N ALA A 386 5.26 8.00 15.80
CA ALA A 386 3.98 7.34 15.63
C ALA A 386 3.96 6.47 14.37
N VAL A 387 3.22 5.37 14.46
CA VAL A 387 2.86 4.54 13.31
C VAL A 387 1.47 4.97 12.83
N PRO A 388 1.26 5.21 11.52
CA PRO A 388 -0.06 5.55 10.99
C PRO A 388 -1.09 4.45 11.29
N ASP A 389 -2.21 4.83 11.90
CA ASP A 389 -3.33 3.93 12.21
C ASP A 389 -4.33 3.88 11.05
N ILE A 390 -4.05 3.02 10.07
CA ILE A 390 -4.94 2.82 8.92
C ILE A 390 -6.08 1.84 9.23
N LYS A 391 -5.88 0.92 10.20
CA LYS A 391 -6.91 -0.07 10.58
C LYS A 391 -8.19 0.59 11.05
N THR A 392 -8.07 1.67 11.84
CA THR A 392 -9.24 2.42 12.31
C THR A 392 -10.05 2.98 11.15
N ASP A 393 -9.41 3.56 10.13
CA ASP A 393 -10.09 4.06 8.93
C ASP A 393 -10.80 2.96 8.14
N PHE A 394 -10.14 1.81 7.92
CA PHE A 394 -10.75 0.64 7.27
C PHE A 394 -11.82 -0.07 8.11
N SER A 395 -12.05 0.40 9.34
CA SER A 395 -13.13 -0.07 10.22
C SER A 395 -14.31 0.91 10.30
N LEU A 396 -14.22 2.06 9.62
CA LEU A 396 -15.32 3.03 9.55
C LEU A 396 -16.44 2.52 8.64
N THR A 397 -17.62 3.16 8.72
CA THR A 397 -18.78 2.79 7.89
C THR A 397 -18.60 3.10 6.41
N ARG A 398 -17.67 4.01 6.07
CA ARG A 398 -17.30 4.35 4.70
C ARG A 398 -15.81 4.11 4.52
N HIS A 399 -15.43 3.11 3.74
CA HIS A 399 -14.05 2.75 3.45
C HIS A 399 -13.93 2.10 2.08
N MET A 400 -12.70 1.97 1.59
CA MET A 400 -12.42 1.18 0.40
C MET A 400 -12.66 -0.31 0.67
N PRO A 401 -13.19 -1.09 -0.31
CA PRO A 401 -13.56 -2.48 -0.10
C PRO A 401 -12.32 -3.39 -0.05
N ILE A 402 -11.72 -3.49 1.14
CA ILE A 402 -10.48 -4.23 1.39
C ILE A 402 -10.75 -5.67 1.85
N LYS A 403 -11.77 -5.88 2.69
CA LYS A 403 -12.08 -7.22 3.19
C LYS A 403 -12.80 -8.03 2.12
N SER A 404 -12.61 -9.35 2.13
CA SER A 404 -13.38 -10.28 1.29
C SER A 404 -14.90 -10.05 1.40
N ALA A 405 -15.41 -9.72 2.59
CA ALA A 405 -16.83 -9.41 2.81
C ALA A 405 -17.28 -8.03 2.26
N ASP A 406 -16.34 -7.12 2.02
CA ASP A 406 -16.62 -5.83 1.39
C ASP A 406 -16.65 -5.93 -0.15
N GLN A 407 -15.87 -6.86 -0.69
CA GLN A 407 -15.76 -7.12 -2.13
C GLN A 407 -17.00 -7.84 -2.66
N ALA A 408 -17.51 -7.42 -3.83
CA ALA A 408 -18.72 -8.00 -4.41
C ALA A 408 -18.54 -9.49 -4.80
N ALA A 409 -17.30 -9.93 -5.06
CA ALA A 409 -16.95 -11.33 -5.27
C ALA A 409 -17.07 -12.20 -3.99
N GLY A 410 -17.14 -11.60 -2.81
CA GLY A 410 -17.15 -12.31 -1.51
C GLY A 410 -15.82 -12.95 -1.13
N VAL A 411 -14.76 -12.73 -1.91
CA VAL A 411 -13.41 -13.28 -1.73
C VAL A 411 -12.38 -12.26 -2.22
N GLU A 412 -11.16 -12.29 -1.66
CA GLU A 412 -10.02 -11.49 -2.13
C GLU A 412 -9.66 -11.89 -3.58
N VAL A 413 -9.94 -11.00 -4.53
CA VAL A 413 -9.64 -11.19 -5.97
C VAL A 413 -8.29 -10.62 -6.42
N HIS A 414 -7.61 -9.89 -5.54
CA HIS A 414 -6.32 -9.24 -5.82
C HIS A 414 -5.24 -10.25 -6.22
N ASP A 415 -4.64 -10.05 -7.39
CA ASP A 415 -3.65 -11.00 -7.91
C ASP A 415 -2.47 -10.39 -8.66
N ILE A 416 -1.38 -10.14 -7.94
CA ILE A 416 -0.15 -9.56 -8.50
C ILE A 416 0.72 -10.58 -9.26
N GLY A 417 1.35 -10.13 -10.34
CA GLY A 417 2.35 -10.92 -11.08
C GLY A 417 1.78 -12.04 -11.96
N GLY A 418 0.45 -12.11 -12.13
CA GLY A 418 -0.19 -13.05 -13.05
C GLY A 418 0.30 -12.93 -14.50
N VAL A 419 -0.07 -13.92 -15.32
CA VAL A 419 0.24 -13.92 -16.76
C VAL A 419 -0.93 -13.28 -17.52
N PHE A 420 -0.70 -12.10 -18.07
CA PHE A 420 -1.70 -11.36 -18.84
C PHE A 420 -1.02 -10.38 -19.80
N ASN A 421 -1.66 -10.11 -20.93
CA ASN A 421 -1.26 -9.04 -21.82
C ASN A 421 -2.49 -8.19 -22.10
N ASP A 422 -2.72 -7.22 -21.22
CA ASP A 422 -3.78 -6.25 -21.43
C ASP A 422 -3.47 -5.42 -22.69
N ASN A 423 -4.50 -4.99 -23.44
CA ASN A 423 -4.38 -4.29 -24.73
C ASN A 423 -3.66 -2.93 -24.68
N ILE A 424 -2.99 -2.62 -23.57
CA ILE A 424 -2.36 -1.35 -23.19
C ILE A 424 -0.88 -1.58 -22.78
N ASP A 425 -0.28 -2.70 -23.20
CA ASP A 425 1.15 -3.02 -23.07
C ASP A 425 1.66 -3.18 -21.62
N ALA A 426 0.87 -3.85 -20.77
CA ALA A 426 1.37 -4.32 -19.47
C ALA A 426 2.39 -5.47 -19.61
N ASN A 427 2.21 -6.29 -20.68
CA ASN A 427 3.07 -7.40 -21.11
C ASN A 427 3.59 -8.28 -19.95
N CYS A 428 2.68 -8.86 -19.16
CA CYS A 428 3.02 -9.69 -18.01
C CYS A 428 3.15 -11.16 -18.42
N SER A 429 4.38 -11.66 -18.40
CA SER A 429 4.69 -13.08 -18.62
C SER A 429 5.70 -13.59 -17.59
N LYS A 430 5.83 -14.92 -17.48
CA LYS A 430 6.82 -15.55 -16.59
C LYS A 430 8.27 -15.33 -17.02
N THR A 431 8.50 -14.94 -18.28
CA THR A 431 9.83 -14.78 -18.87
C THR A 431 10.14 -13.33 -19.26
N GLY A 432 9.22 -12.40 -19.03
CA GLY A 432 9.30 -11.01 -19.49
C GLY A 432 8.24 -10.13 -18.83
N GLY A 433 8.50 -8.82 -18.73
CA GLY A 433 7.60 -7.87 -18.09
C GLY A 433 7.69 -7.77 -16.57
N LYS A 434 8.12 -8.83 -15.87
CA LYS A 434 8.51 -8.81 -14.45
C LYS A 434 7.42 -8.19 -13.56
N CYS A 435 6.17 -8.62 -13.72
CA CYS A 435 5.03 -7.94 -13.10
C CYS A 435 4.94 -8.13 -11.59
N GLY A 436 5.45 -9.25 -11.08
CA GLY A 436 5.49 -9.54 -9.64
C GLY A 436 6.28 -8.51 -8.82
N LYS A 437 7.40 -7.96 -9.33
CA LYS A 437 8.20 -6.97 -8.57
C LYS A 437 7.55 -5.59 -8.47
N ASP A 438 6.60 -5.28 -9.34
CA ASP A 438 5.95 -3.96 -9.40
C ASP A 438 4.49 -4.03 -8.92
N PHE A 439 4.05 -5.19 -8.46
CA PHE A 439 2.70 -5.45 -7.93
C PHE A 439 1.59 -5.19 -8.95
N LEU A 440 1.89 -5.44 -10.23
CA LEU A 440 0.90 -5.30 -11.30
C LEU A 440 -0.09 -6.46 -11.30
N GLU A 441 -1.34 -6.13 -11.56
CA GLU A 441 -2.43 -7.07 -11.83
C GLU A 441 -3.21 -6.66 -13.08
N SER A 442 -4.02 -7.58 -13.60
CA SER A 442 -4.75 -7.40 -14.85
C SER A 442 -5.93 -6.43 -14.72
N GLN A 443 -6.30 -5.78 -15.84
CA GLN A 443 -7.54 -5.01 -15.92
C GLN A 443 -8.80 -5.82 -15.57
N ALA A 444 -8.79 -7.13 -15.86
CA ALA A 444 -9.89 -8.02 -15.49
C ALA A 444 -10.05 -8.13 -13.97
N ASN A 445 -8.96 -8.16 -13.21
CA ASN A 445 -9.00 -8.14 -11.74
C ASN A 445 -9.46 -6.80 -11.18
N LEU A 446 -9.25 -5.71 -11.90
CA LEU A 446 -9.72 -4.38 -11.48
C LEU A 446 -11.21 -4.14 -11.73
N GLY A 447 -11.86 -4.96 -12.57
CA GLY A 447 -13.29 -4.89 -12.86
C GLY A 447 -13.67 -4.75 -14.34
N VAL A 448 -12.71 -4.80 -15.28
CA VAL A 448 -13.03 -4.78 -16.72
C VAL A 448 -13.70 -6.09 -17.12
N GLY A 449 -14.91 -5.98 -17.69
CA GLY A 449 -15.72 -7.14 -18.09
C GLY A 449 -16.53 -7.76 -16.95
N ASP A 450 -16.09 -7.62 -15.70
CA ASP A 450 -16.78 -8.15 -14.52
C ASP A 450 -16.60 -7.22 -13.30
N LEU A 451 -17.62 -6.41 -13.03
CA LEU A 451 -17.61 -5.44 -11.92
C LEU A 451 -17.61 -6.12 -10.54
N THR A 452 -17.88 -7.43 -10.43
CA THR A 452 -17.80 -8.13 -9.14
C THR A 452 -16.38 -8.24 -8.62
N ARG A 453 -15.38 -8.12 -9.51
CA ARG A 453 -13.95 -8.19 -9.18
C ARG A 453 -13.38 -6.86 -8.64
N ARG A 454 -14.19 -5.81 -8.55
CA ARG A 454 -13.71 -4.52 -8.00
C ARG A 454 -13.34 -4.66 -6.52
N HIS A 455 -12.15 -4.24 -6.18
CA HIS A 455 -11.57 -4.34 -4.84
C HIS A 455 -10.56 -3.19 -4.61
N ALA A 456 -9.97 -3.14 -3.42
CA ALA A 456 -8.81 -2.31 -3.13
C ALA A 456 -7.95 -2.98 -2.05
N GLU A 457 -6.68 -3.26 -2.34
CA GLU A 457 -5.71 -3.75 -1.36
C GLU A 457 -4.65 -2.69 -1.04
N CYS A 458 -3.91 -2.88 0.07
CA CYS A 458 -2.78 -2.01 0.39
C CYS A 458 -1.75 -1.93 -0.76
N THR A 459 -1.56 -3.04 -1.47
CA THR A 459 -0.62 -3.18 -2.59
C THR A 459 -1.12 -2.57 -3.91
N ASP A 460 -2.38 -2.14 -3.97
CA ASP A 460 -2.87 -1.34 -5.09
C ASP A 460 -2.29 0.07 -5.12
N CYS A 461 -1.93 0.59 -3.95
CA CYS A 461 -1.47 1.96 -3.76
C CYS A 461 -0.01 2.02 -3.31
N HIS A 462 0.44 1.05 -2.52
CA HIS A 462 1.75 1.07 -1.88
C HIS A 462 2.63 -0.11 -2.30
N ASN A 463 3.93 0.15 -2.42
CA ASN A 463 4.93 -0.91 -2.50
C ASN A 463 5.76 -0.91 -1.21
N PRO A 464 5.49 -1.79 -0.25
CA PRO A 464 6.12 -1.78 1.08
C PRO A 464 7.64 -2.01 1.01
N HIS A 465 8.16 -2.53 -0.09
CA HIS A 465 9.60 -2.65 -0.32
C HIS A 465 10.26 -1.34 -0.76
N ARG A 466 9.49 -0.33 -1.18
CA ARG A 466 9.98 0.90 -1.82
C ARG A 466 9.43 2.19 -1.23
N VAL A 467 8.39 2.13 -0.39
CA VAL A 467 7.89 3.29 0.35
C VAL A 467 9.00 3.92 1.18
N VAL A 468 9.13 5.24 1.18
CA VAL A 468 10.18 5.97 1.91
C VAL A 468 9.58 7.12 2.72
N LYS A 469 10.23 7.50 3.84
CA LYS A 469 9.80 8.65 4.66
C LYS A 469 10.41 9.96 4.13
N PHE A 470 9.99 10.35 2.93
CA PHE A 470 10.30 11.63 2.30
C PHE A 470 9.04 12.28 1.75
N ARG A 471 8.98 13.62 1.81
CA ARG A 471 7.83 14.39 1.28
C ARG A 471 7.66 14.25 -0.24
N ASP A 472 8.76 14.00 -0.94
CA ASP A 472 8.85 13.79 -2.39
C ASP A 472 9.32 12.36 -2.67
N PHE A 473 8.68 11.67 -3.62
CA PHE A 473 9.03 10.29 -3.98
C PHE A 473 10.50 10.11 -4.43
N ARG A 474 11.14 11.18 -4.89
CA ARG A 474 12.55 11.18 -5.34
C ARG A 474 13.55 11.30 -4.20
N GLY A 475 13.10 11.57 -2.98
CA GLY A 475 13.96 11.82 -1.84
C GLY A 475 14.47 13.26 -1.73
N LYS A 476 15.51 13.44 -0.91
CA LYS A 476 16.05 14.76 -0.54
C LYS A 476 17.58 14.74 -0.45
N PRO A 477 18.32 15.45 -1.34
CA PRO A 477 17.79 16.09 -2.55
C PRO A 477 17.17 15.06 -3.51
N ALA A 478 16.35 15.53 -4.46
CA ALA A 478 15.74 14.65 -5.47
C ALA A 478 16.80 13.76 -6.15
N GLY A 479 16.51 12.46 -6.26
CA GLY A 479 17.43 11.42 -6.72
C GLY A 479 18.19 10.71 -5.59
N THR A 480 18.05 11.14 -4.33
CA THR A 480 18.75 10.55 -3.18
C THR A 480 17.79 10.22 -2.04
N ILE A 481 17.75 8.95 -1.63
CA ILE A 481 16.98 8.46 -0.47
C ILE A 481 17.82 7.95 0.70
N THR A 482 19.14 8.05 0.57
CA THR A 482 20.10 7.61 1.59
C THR A 482 20.35 8.67 2.65
N GLY A 483 19.83 9.89 2.45
CA GLY A 483 19.93 11.00 3.40
C GLY A 483 18.96 10.90 4.56
N THR A 484 19.00 11.91 5.44
CA THR A 484 18.10 11.99 6.60
C THR A 484 16.64 12.04 6.15
N PRO A 485 15.77 11.13 6.66
CA PRO A 485 14.34 11.16 6.39
C PRO A 485 13.68 12.49 6.76
N ASP A 486 12.60 12.84 6.08
CA ASP A 486 11.77 13.98 6.46
C ASP A 486 10.89 13.66 7.68
N ALA A 487 10.23 14.68 8.24
CA ALA A 487 9.32 14.51 9.36
C ALA A 487 8.15 13.53 9.05
N ALA A 488 7.71 13.44 7.80
CA ALA A 488 6.75 12.44 7.32
C ALA A 488 7.00 12.07 5.85
N GLY A 489 6.37 10.98 5.39
CA GLY A 489 6.47 10.49 4.01
C GLY A 489 5.33 10.94 3.07
N THR A 490 4.33 11.65 3.60
CA THR A 490 3.25 12.28 2.84
C THR A 490 3.69 13.65 2.34
N HIS A 491 3.07 14.22 1.31
CA HIS A 491 3.39 15.57 0.82
C HIS A 491 3.30 16.63 1.94
N PRO A 492 3.93 17.81 1.80
CA PRO A 492 3.75 18.87 2.78
C PRO A 492 2.34 19.46 2.65
N HIS A 493 1.58 19.44 3.75
CA HIS A 493 0.30 20.14 3.86
C HIS A 493 0.34 21.02 5.10
N THR A 494 0.64 22.30 4.90
CA THR A 494 0.55 23.33 5.94
C THR A 494 -0.25 24.51 5.42
N ASP A 495 -1.17 25.00 6.24
CA ASP A 495 -2.02 26.15 5.92
C ASP A 495 -1.25 27.45 6.18
N ASP A 496 -0.16 27.65 5.44
CA ASP A 496 0.70 28.83 5.51
C ASP A 496 0.84 29.50 4.14
N ALA A 497 1.50 30.66 4.09
CA ALA A 497 1.68 31.46 2.87
C ALA A 497 2.83 30.98 1.97
N ASN A 498 3.66 30.04 2.43
CA ASN A 498 4.93 29.67 1.80
C ASN A 498 4.88 28.28 1.13
N THR A 499 3.96 27.42 1.57
CA THR A 499 3.84 26.06 1.08
C THR A 499 3.17 26.04 -0.28
N LEU A 500 3.85 25.39 -1.23
CA LEU A 500 3.42 25.32 -2.62
C LEU A 500 2.76 23.98 -2.86
N HIS A 501 1.54 24.01 -3.41
CA HIS A 501 0.78 22.80 -3.63
C HIS A 501 1.06 22.21 -5.01
N SER A 502 1.16 20.89 -5.06
CA SER A 502 1.46 20.17 -6.28
C SER A 502 0.61 18.90 -6.38
N ASN A 503 0.90 18.03 -7.35
CA ASN A 503 0.38 16.67 -7.37
C ASN A 503 1.51 15.66 -7.61
N ILE A 504 2.74 16.03 -7.28
CA ILE A 504 3.93 15.18 -7.37
C ILE A 504 3.81 14.10 -6.29
N ALA A 505 3.92 12.82 -6.65
CA ALA A 505 3.80 11.72 -5.68
C ALA A 505 4.79 11.87 -4.50
N SER A 506 4.38 11.42 -3.31
CA SER A 506 5.26 11.43 -2.13
C SER A 506 6.00 10.11 -1.95
N GLY A 507 6.89 10.07 -0.95
CA GLY A 507 7.63 8.87 -0.59
C GLY A 507 6.76 7.66 -0.25
N VAL A 508 5.54 7.86 0.28
CA VAL A 508 4.61 6.74 0.58
C VAL A 508 4.03 6.07 -0.67
N LEU A 509 4.07 6.73 -1.83
CA LEU A 509 3.58 6.20 -3.12
C LEU A 509 4.73 5.70 -4.02
N ARG A 510 5.98 5.86 -3.58
CA ARG A 510 7.15 5.46 -4.36
C ARG A 510 7.11 3.97 -4.65
N GLY A 511 7.33 3.62 -5.92
CA GLY A 511 7.44 2.23 -6.36
C GLY A 511 6.10 1.51 -6.54
N GLY A 512 4.97 2.18 -6.23
CA GLY A 512 3.65 1.76 -6.65
C GLY A 512 3.46 1.88 -8.16
N TRP A 513 2.31 1.43 -8.65
CA TRP A 513 1.98 1.50 -10.07
C TRP A 513 0.65 2.23 -10.31
N GLY A 514 0.48 2.78 -11.50
CA GLY A 514 -0.67 3.58 -11.88
C GLY A 514 -0.77 3.70 -13.40
N VAL A 515 -1.59 4.65 -13.86
CA VAL A 515 -1.86 4.85 -15.28
C VAL A 515 -1.95 6.33 -15.63
N GLU A 516 -1.43 6.68 -16.81
CA GLU A 516 -1.56 8.01 -17.41
C GLU A 516 -2.53 7.94 -18.60
N PRO A 517 -3.66 8.65 -18.57
CA PRO A 517 -4.64 8.60 -19.66
C PRO A 517 -4.17 9.34 -20.93
N ILE A 518 -4.46 8.74 -22.08
CA ILE A 518 -4.25 9.33 -23.41
C ILE A 518 -5.61 9.62 -24.02
N TYR A 519 -5.80 10.86 -24.52
CA TYR A 519 -7.09 11.32 -25.02
C TYR A 519 -7.07 11.50 -26.55
N PRO A 520 -8.17 11.16 -27.25
CA PRO A 520 -8.25 11.36 -28.70
C PRO A 520 -8.49 12.82 -29.10
N ASN A 521 -9.08 13.63 -28.21
CA ASN A 521 -9.36 15.05 -28.40
C ASN A 521 -9.67 15.74 -27.05
N ASN A 522 -9.92 17.05 -27.08
CA ASN A 522 -10.11 17.90 -25.89
C ASN A 522 -11.55 17.93 -25.33
N SER A 523 -12.50 17.23 -25.96
CA SER A 523 -13.91 17.23 -25.56
C SER A 523 -14.11 16.70 -24.14
N PHE A 524 -14.91 17.41 -23.33
CA PHE A 524 -15.39 16.86 -22.06
C PHE A 524 -16.10 15.52 -22.24
N HIS A 525 -16.73 15.30 -23.40
CA HIS A 525 -17.43 14.05 -23.69
C HIS A 525 -16.50 12.93 -24.14
N SER A 526 -15.21 13.17 -24.35
CA SER A 526 -14.26 12.13 -24.75
C SER A 526 -13.71 11.40 -23.52
N ILE A 527 -13.82 10.09 -23.52
CA ILE A 527 -13.08 9.23 -22.59
C ILE A 527 -11.66 8.99 -23.11
N PRO A 528 -10.69 8.64 -22.24
CA PRO A 528 -9.37 8.18 -22.66
C PRO A 528 -9.47 7.06 -23.71
N SER A 529 -8.71 7.16 -24.80
CA SER A 529 -8.60 6.15 -25.86
C SER A 529 -7.63 5.02 -25.49
N SER A 530 -6.64 5.32 -24.66
CA SER A 530 -5.67 4.36 -24.13
C SER A 530 -5.03 4.95 -22.87
N PHE A 531 -4.11 4.20 -22.25
CA PHE A 531 -3.34 4.65 -21.10
C PHE A 531 -1.86 4.29 -21.29
N THR A 532 -0.96 4.95 -20.57
CA THR A 532 0.40 4.45 -20.34
C THR A 532 0.47 3.89 -18.93
N VAL A 533 0.86 2.63 -18.79
CA VAL A 533 1.11 2.03 -17.48
C VAL A 533 2.37 2.66 -16.86
N LYS A 534 2.23 3.13 -15.62
CA LYS A 534 3.31 3.72 -14.82
C LYS A 534 3.71 2.74 -13.74
N ARG A 535 4.97 2.30 -13.71
CA ARG A 535 5.46 1.25 -12.80
C ARG A 535 6.97 1.31 -12.59
N GLY A 536 7.45 0.61 -11.56
CA GLY A 536 8.87 0.56 -11.22
C GLY A 536 9.28 1.62 -10.23
N ASP A 537 10.58 1.73 -10.00
CA ASP A 537 11.19 2.64 -9.04
C ASP A 537 12.04 3.70 -9.76
N PRO A 538 12.05 4.97 -9.33
CA PRO A 538 12.89 6.00 -9.95
C PRO A 538 14.39 5.76 -9.76
N GLY A 539 14.81 4.89 -8.83
CA GLY A 539 16.21 4.68 -8.48
C GLY A 539 16.85 5.98 -8.00
N THR A 540 17.85 6.45 -8.75
CA THR A 540 18.58 7.70 -8.51
C THR A 540 18.10 8.86 -9.40
N SER A 541 17.04 8.66 -10.19
CA SER A 541 16.49 9.71 -11.06
C SER A 541 15.93 10.87 -10.23
N ALA A 542 16.32 12.10 -10.59
CA ALA A 542 15.72 13.32 -10.06
C ALA A 542 14.49 13.79 -10.87
N SER A 543 14.11 13.09 -11.93
CA SER A 543 12.99 13.45 -12.81
C SER A 543 11.64 13.18 -12.15
N ALA A 544 10.71 14.12 -12.33
CA ALA A 544 9.29 13.98 -11.99
C ALA A 544 8.40 14.33 -13.20
N LEU A 545 8.87 14.03 -14.41
CA LEU A 545 8.12 14.27 -15.62
C LEU A 545 6.95 13.28 -15.68
N VAL A 546 5.80 13.74 -16.18
CA VAL A 546 4.64 12.86 -16.39
C VAL A 546 4.93 11.75 -17.41
N THR A 547 5.91 11.96 -18.28
CA THR A 547 6.37 11.01 -19.30
C THR A 547 7.27 9.91 -18.75
N ASP A 548 7.76 10.01 -17.50
CA ASP A 548 8.57 8.97 -16.88
C ASP A 548 7.79 7.65 -16.80
N THR A 549 8.50 6.52 -16.80
CA THR A 549 7.89 5.18 -16.82
C THR A 549 7.31 4.76 -15.48
N TYR A 550 7.67 5.43 -14.38
CA TYR A 550 7.19 5.19 -13.02
C TYR A 550 6.13 6.20 -12.60
N VAL A 551 5.45 5.93 -11.49
CA VAL A 551 4.46 6.87 -10.91
C VAL A 551 5.17 8.15 -10.49
N THR A 552 4.71 9.28 -11.01
CA THR A 552 5.20 10.62 -10.64
C THR A 552 4.10 11.51 -10.10
N ARG A 553 2.84 11.07 -10.12
CA ARG A 553 1.67 11.82 -9.62
C ARG A 553 0.73 10.93 -8.82
N GLU A 554 0.11 11.46 -7.77
CA GLU A 554 -0.85 10.67 -6.96
C GLU A 554 -2.05 10.21 -7.79
N TYR A 555 -2.56 11.05 -8.69
CA TYR A 555 -3.73 10.69 -9.51
C TYR A 555 -3.49 9.45 -10.37
N GLN A 556 -2.25 9.16 -10.78
CA GLN A 556 -1.96 8.01 -11.64
C GLN A 556 -2.36 6.70 -10.95
N ILE A 557 -2.20 6.63 -9.63
CA ILE A 557 -2.63 5.47 -8.83
C ILE A 557 -4.17 5.41 -8.79
N CYS A 558 -4.82 6.54 -8.52
CA CYS A 558 -6.29 6.58 -8.41
C CYS A 558 -6.99 6.25 -9.74
N LEU A 559 -6.48 6.77 -10.86
CA LEU A 559 -7.09 6.59 -12.19
C LEU A 559 -7.06 5.13 -12.66
N LYS A 560 -6.22 4.27 -12.08
CA LYS A 560 -6.25 2.82 -12.33
C LYS A 560 -7.65 2.25 -12.06
N CYS A 561 -8.26 2.59 -10.93
CA CYS A 561 -9.54 2.02 -10.51
C CYS A 561 -10.75 2.94 -10.78
N HIS A 562 -10.49 4.24 -10.98
CA HIS A 562 -11.51 5.28 -11.11
C HIS A 562 -11.67 5.81 -12.55
N SER A 563 -11.19 5.07 -13.55
CA SER A 563 -11.39 5.38 -14.96
C SER A 563 -11.75 4.15 -15.77
N ASN A 564 -11.94 4.32 -17.08
CA ASN A 564 -12.13 3.21 -18.02
C ASN A 564 -10.90 2.31 -18.21
N TYR A 565 -9.84 2.50 -17.42
CA TYR A 565 -8.81 1.49 -17.22
C TYR A 565 -9.29 0.32 -16.35
N GLY A 566 -10.05 0.60 -15.28
CA GLY A 566 -10.47 -0.41 -14.29
C GLY A 566 -11.88 -0.94 -14.52
N TYR A 567 -12.65 -0.37 -15.45
CA TYR A 567 -13.99 -0.85 -15.79
C TYR A 567 -14.36 -0.47 -17.22
N SER A 568 -15.33 -1.17 -17.81
CA SER A 568 -15.86 -0.80 -19.12
C SER A 568 -16.72 0.46 -19.04
N ASP A 569 -16.44 1.47 -19.86
CA ASP A 569 -17.23 2.71 -19.95
C ASP A 569 -17.66 2.94 -21.41
N ASN A 570 -18.95 2.79 -21.69
CA ASN A 570 -19.54 3.12 -22.98
C ASN A 570 -19.90 4.60 -23.12
N ASN A 571 -19.48 5.42 -22.15
CA ASN A 571 -19.65 6.86 -22.09
C ASN A 571 -21.12 7.32 -22.06
N LYS A 572 -22.04 6.44 -21.63
CA LYS A 572 -23.46 6.77 -21.42
C LYS A 572 -23.79 6.83 -19.93
N PRO A 573 -24.63 7.79 -19.49
CA PRO A 573 -25.15 7.82 -18.13
C PRO A 573 -26.20 6.71 -17.94
N ASP A 574 -26.30 6.19 -16.71
CA ASP A 574 -27.23 5.08 -16.40
C ASP A 574 -28.63 5.58 -15.96
N ALA A 575 -28.75 6.87 -15.64
CA ALA A 575 -29.84 7.46 -14.86
C ALA A 575 -31.23 7.54 -15.54
N THR A 576 -31.49 6.92 -16.70
CA THR A 576 -32.81 6.94 -17.37
C THR A 576 -33.23 5.61 -18.02
N GLY A 577 -33.01 4.48 -17.36
CA GLY A 577 -33.58 3.20 -17.80
C GLY A 577 -32.66 2.33 -18.66
N GLY A 578 -31.36 2.36 -18.37
CA GLY A 578 -30.41 1.32 -18.77
C GLY A 578 -29.82 1.47 -20.16
N THR A 579 -28.57 1.94 -20.22
CA THR A 579 -27.56 1.50 -21.19
C THR A 579 -26.14 1.72 -20.68
N GLY A 580 -25.92 2.46 -19.57
CA GLY A 580 -24.57 2.69 -19.01
C GLY A 580 -23.99 1.43 -18.37
N ASN A 581 -22.67 1.27 -18.38
CA ASN A 581 -21.96 0.12 -17.82
C ASN A 581 -20.94 0.51 -16.73
N ARG A 582 -21.08 1.72 -16.18
CA ARG A 582 -20.20 2.22 -15.10
C ARG A 582 -20.54 1.56 -13.77
N PRO A 583 -19.57 1.45 -12.85
CA PRO A 583 -19.83 0.91 -11.52
C PRO A 583 -20.85 1.76 -10.74
N VAL A 584 -21.67 1.10 -9.92
CA VAL A 584 -22.61 1.74 -8.99
C VAL A 584 -22.06 1.71 -7.56
N PRO A 585 -22.33 2.73 -6.71
CA PRO A 585 -22.05 2.66 -5.28
C PRO A 585 -22.91 1.60 -4.58
N GLY A 586 -22.48 1.15 -3.40
CA GLY A 586 -23.25 0.24 -2.54
C GLY A 586 -22.62 -1.14 -2.33
N ALA A 587 -21.37 -1.35 -2.75
CA ALA A 587 -20.56 -2.49 -2.26
C ALA A 587 -20.30 -2.36 -0.75
N GLY A 588 -19.90 -3.45 -0.09
CA GLY A 588 -19.64 -3.45 1.35
C GLY A 588 -18.58 -2.40 1.72
N GLY A 589 -18.79 -1.71 2.85
CA GLY A 589 -17.96 -0.59 3.27
C GLY A 589 -18.08 0.68 2.43
N THR A 590 -18.60 0.64 1.21
CA THR A 590 -18.67 1.82 0.34
C THR A 590 -19.89 2.70 0.64
N THR A 591 -19.99 3.84 -0.05
CA THR A 591 -21.16 4.73 0.04
C THR A 591 -22.40 4.05 -0.50
N THR A 592 -23.52 4.19 0.21
CA THR A 592 -24.80 3.62 -0.21
C THR A 592 -25.23 4.17 -1.56
N ASN A 593 -25.83 3.32 -2.40
CA ASN A 593 -26.39 3.75 -3.68
C ASN A 593 -27.37 4.93 -3.49
N SER A 594 -27.27 5.94 -4.34
CA SER A 594 -28.12 7.14 -4.34
C SER A 594 -27.95 8.06 -3.13
N ALA A 595 -26.91 7.87 -2.31
CA ALA A 595 -26.49 8.86 -1.33
C ALA A 595 -26.33 10.21 -2.04
N ASN A 596 -27.01 11.25 -1.53
CA ASN A 596 -27.04 12.59 -2.13
C ASN A 596 -27.42 12.64 -3.63
N GLY A 597 -28.19 11.66 -4.12
CA GLY A 597 -28.62 11.59 -5.53
C GLY A 597 -27.58 11.02 -6.50
N PHE A 598 -26.47 10.45 -6.00
CA PHE A 598 -25.44 9.80 -6.82
C PHE A 598 -25.67 8.30 -6.91
N SER A 599 -26.13 7.84 -8.06
CA SER A 599 -26.41 6.43 -8.32
C SER A 599 -25.29 5.68 -9.04
N MET A 600 -24.24 6.38 -9.48
CA MET A 600 -23.15 5.81 -10.27
C MET A 600 -21.82 6.52 -10.02
N TYR A 601 -20.72 5.77 -10.13
CA TYR A 601 -19.40 6.37 -10.20
C TYR A 601 -19.18 7.04 -11.56
N THR A 602 -18.43 8.14 -11.56
CA THR A 602 -18.00 8.80 -12.78
C THR A 602 -16.63 8.33 -13.25
N ASN A 603 -16.31 8.63 -14.51
CA ASN A 603 -14.99 8.42 -15.08
C ASN A 603 -14.10 9.62 -14.77
N GLN A 604 -13.21 9.45 -13.81
CA GLN A 604 -12.42 10.56 -13.27
C GLN A 604 -11.34 11.02 -14.24
N ALA A 605 -10.80 10.12 -15.07
CA ALA A 605 -9.88 10.51 -16.13
C ALA A 605 -10.59 11.46 -17.11
N LYS A 606 -11.79 11.07 -17.59
CA LYS A 606 -12.63 11.93 -18.44
C LYS A 606 -12.83 13.30 -17.80
N GLU A 607 -13.17 13.36 -16.51
CA GLU A 607 -13.50 14.61 -15.82
C GLU A 607 -12.29 15.51 -15.56
N PHE A 608 -11.16 14.95 -15.15
CA PHE A 608 -9.95 15.70 -14.81
C PHE A 608 -9.08 16.08 -16.01
N GLN A 609 -9.40 15.62 -17.22
CA GLN A 609 -8.70 16.05 -18.43
C GLN A 609 -8.58 17.59 -18.47
N ALA A 610 -7.35 18.06 -18.61
CA ALA A 610 -7.00 19.47 -18.53
C ALA A 610 -6.25 19.93 -19.80
N PRO A 611 -6.95 20.13 -20.93
CA PRO A 611 -6.33 20.57 -22.18
C PRO A 611 -5.63 21.91 -22.03
N SER A 612 -4.43 22.04 -22.61
CA SER A 612 -3.66 23.29 -22.58
C SER A 612 -4.42 24.46 -23.20
N THR A 613 -5.13 24.22 -24.30
CA THR A 613 -6.01 25.21 -24.96
C THR A 613 -7.14 25.72 -24.05
N HIS A 614 -7.48 24.97 -22.99
CA HIS A 614 -8.53 25.30 -22.05
C HIS A 614 -7.98 25.89 -20.74
N GLN A 615 -6.65 26.01 -20.52
CA GLN A 615 -6.07 26.57 -19.29
C GLN A 615 -6.31 28.08 -19.13
N GLY A 616 -7.08 28.70 -20.02
CA GLY A 616 -7.39 30.12 -19.97
C GLY A 616 -6.26 30.97 -20.56
N PRO A 617 -6.60 32.13 -21.15
CA PRO A 617 -5.58 33.06 -21.61
C PRO A 617 -4.92 33.75 -20.40
N ALA A 618 -3.73 34.33 -20.60
CA ALA A 618 -3.06 35.15 -19.57
C ALA A 618 -3.85 36.43 -19.18
N THR A 619 -4.91 36.74 -19.92
CA THR A 619 -5.79 37.87 -19.71
C THR A 619 -7.21 37.40 -19.40
N ASN A 620 -8.01 38.21 -18.71
CA ASN A 620 -9.44 37.96 -18.52
C ASN A 620 -10.19 38.21 -19.84
N ALA A 621 -9.98 37.37 -20.85
CA ALA A 621 -10.60 37.45 -22.18
C ALA A 621 -11.67 36.37 -22.34
N CYS A 622 -12.66 36.65 -23.19
CA CYS A 622 -13.63 35.65 -23.58
C CYS A 622 -12.95 34.59 -24.45
N LEU A 623 -12.99 33.35 -24.00
CA LEU A 623 -12.66 32.20 -24.82
C LEU A 623 -13.91 31.72 -25.55
N ASN A 624 -13.78 31.40 -26.83
CA ASN A 624 -14.77 30.62 -27.56
C ASN A 624 -14.11 29.29 -27.91
N MET A 625 -14.55 28.22 -27.26
CA MET A 625 -13.92 26.91 -27.39
C MET A 625 -14.53 26.08 -28.53
N GLY A 626 -15.46 26.63 -29.31
CA GLY A 626 -16.16 25.87 -30.34
C GLY A 626 -16.73 24.56 -29.77
N THR A 627 -16.58 23.47 -30.50
CA THR A 627 -17.01 22.12 -30.06
C THR A 627 -16.11 21.49 -28.99
N ASP A 628 -14.95 22.07 -28.68
CA ASP A 628 -13.93 21.43 -27.83
C ASP A 628 -14.35 21.28 -26.38
N ALA A 629 -15.26 22.12 -25.87
CA ALA A 629 -15.82 21.95 -24.53
C ALA A 629 -16.97 20.92 -24.49
N GLY A 630 -17.62 20.65 -25.63
CA GLY A 630 -18.83 19.82 -25.71
C GLY A 630 -20.10 20.51 -25.19
N ALA A 631 -20.10 21.84 -25.06
CA ALA A 631 -21.28 22.67 -24.82
C ALA A 631 -21.79 23.26 -26.14
N ASN A 632 -23.05 23.67 -26.21
CA ASN A 632 -23.60 24.44 -27.34
C ASN A 632 -23.53 25.94 -27.10
N VAL A 633 -23.64 26.38 -25.84
CA VAL A 633 -23.47 27.79 -25.47
C VAL A 633 -21.99 28.07 -25.20
N ASN A 634 -21.24 28.41 -26.26
CA ASN A 634 -19.77 28.43 -26.21
C ASN A 634 -19.11 29.81 -26.13
N ASN A 635 -19.83 30.89 -26.45
CA ASN A 635 -19.24 32.22 -26.38
C ASN A 635 -18.88 32.58 -24.92
N CYS A 636 -17.65 33.01 -24.68
CA CYS A 636 -17.07 33.26 -23.35
C CYS A 636 -17.15 32.05 -22.38
N ASN A 637 -17.37 30.84 -22.89
CA ASN A 637 -17.45 29.60 -22.11
C ASN A 637 -16.16 28.78 -22.29
N HIS A 638 -15.77 28.06 -21.25
CA HIS A 638 -14.61 27.18 -21.27
C HIS A 638 -14.76 26.07 -20.24
N ARG A 639 -14.05 24.95 -20.42
CA ARG A 639 -14.02 23.88 -19.42
C ARG A 639 -13.51 24.40 -18.06
N SER A 640 -14.02 23.86 -16.97
CA SER A 640 -13.48 24.06 -15.61
C SER A 640 -13.08 22.74 -14.98
N TRP A 641 -12.06 22.76 -14.12
CA TRP A 641 -11.64 21.60 -13.36
C TRP A 641 -10.91 22.04 -12.09
N HIS A 642 -10.93 21.19 -11.08
CA HIS A 642 -9.95 21.25 -10.02
C HIS A 642 -8.61 20.71 -10.54
N PRO A 643 -7.48 21.38 -10.27
CA PRO A 643 -6.21 21.11 -10.92
C PRO A 643 -5.52 19.83 -10.42
N VAL A 644 -6.19 18.68 -10.51
CA VAL A 644 -5.60 17.38 -10.13
C VAL A 644 -4.55 16.97 -11.16
N MET A 645 -4.92 16.86 -12.44
CA MET A 645 -3.99 16.43 -13.49
C MET A 645 -3.05 17.55 -13.96
N ASN A 646 -3.56 18.77 -14.09
CA ASN A 646 -2.77 19.91 -14.55
C ASN A 646 -3.34 21.23 -14.02
N ALA A 647 -2.44 22.21 -13.94
CA ALA A 647 -2.73 23.56 -13.47
C ALA A 647 -3.85 24.21 -14.30
N THR A 648 -4.62 25.09 -13.66
CA THR A 648 -5.74 25.74 -14.36
C THR A 648 -5.32 26.88 -15.27
N GLY A 649 -4.06 27.36 -15.20
CA GLY A 649 -3.49 28.50 -15.92
C GLY A 649 -4.04 29.88 -15.54
N ARG A 650 -5.14 29.93 -14.79
CA ARG A 650 -5.87 31.17 -14.48
C ARG A 650 -5.46 31.69 -13.11
N THR A 651 -5.04 32.94 -13.02
CA THR A 651 -4.76 33.63 -11.75
C THR A 651 -6.01 34.27 -11.14
N THR A 652 -5.91 34.83 -9.93
CA THR A 652 -6.94 35.73 -9.36
C THR A 652 -7.26 36.90 -10.29
N THR A 653 -6.23 37.54 -10.83
CA THR A 653 -6.35 38.64 -11.81
C THR A 653 -7.06 38.20 -13.08
N THR A 654 -6.70 37.04 -13.63
CA THR A 654 -7.34 36.48 -14.83
C THR A 654 -8.83 36.21 -14.58
N ARG A 655 -9.22 35.92 -13.33
CA ARG A 655 -10.62 35.72 -12.94
C ARG A 655 -11.34 37.00 -12.50
N GLY A 656 -10.70 38.16 -12.58
CA GLY A 656 -11.31 39.43 -12.11
C GLY A 656 -11.49 39.51 -10.59
N MET A 657 -10.78 38.68 -9.82
CA MET A 657 -10.88 38.57 -8.37
C MET A 657 -9.83 39.46 -7.68
N SER A 658 -9.96 40.79 -7.80
CA SER A 658 -8.94 41.75 -7.35
C SER A 658 -9.12 42.26 -5.90
N GLY A 659 -10.13 41.78 -5.16
CA GLY A 659 -10.53 42.31 -3.85
C GLY A 659 -10.27 41.39 -2.64
N GLY A 660 -9.41 40.39 -2.79
CA GLY A 660 -9.12 39.37 -1.76
C GLY A 660 -8.98 37.97 -2.38
N ASN A 661 -8.36 37.04 -1.65
CA ASN A 661 -8.18 35.66 -2.10
C ASN A 661 -9.41 34.82 -1.74
N PRO A 662 -10.16 34.25 -2.70
CA PRO A 662 -11.32 33.42 -2.41
C PRO A 662 -10.96 31.96 -2.05
N TRP A 663 -9.68 31.65 -1.97
CA TRP A 663 -9.15 30.35 -1.56
C TRP A 663 -8.46 30.44 -0.20
N GLN A 664 -8.56 29.34 0.56
CA GLN A 664 -7.79 29.14 1.79
C GLN A 664 -6.34 28.79 1.47
N ALA A 665 -5.43 28.99 2.43
CA ALA A 665 -4.08 28.44 2.34
C ALA A 665 -4.12 26.90 2.37
N PRO A 666 -3.17 26.21 1.71
CA PRO A 666 -2.10 26.76 0.86
C PRO A 666 -2.54 27.07 -0.58
N TRP A 667 -3.77 26.74 -0.99
CA TRP A 667 -4.24 26.95 -2.37
C TRP A 667 -4.23 28.43 -2.81
N SER A 668 -4.29 29.34 -1.85
CA SER A 668 -4.12 30.78 -2.04
C SER A 668 -2.76 31.19 -2.62
N ASN A 669 -1.70 30.40 -2.43
CA ASN A 669 -0.32 30.83 -2.62
C ASN A 669 0.11 30.88 -4.10
N GLN A 670 -0.55 30.09 -4.95
CA GLN A 670 -0.15 29.86 -6.33
C GLN A 670 -1.37 29.61 -7.23
N VAL A 671 -2.40 30.44 -7.05
CA VAL A 671 -3.65 30.36 -7.82
C VAL A 671 -3.35 30.39 -9.32
N GLY A 672 -3.67 29.28 -9.99
CA GLY A 672 -3.46 29.13 -11.44
C GLY A 672 -2.32 28.20 -11.81
N SER A 673 -1.27 28.11 -10.99
CA SER A 673 -0.13 27.20 -11.17
C SER A 673 -0.16 25.98 -10.25
N ASN A 674 -0.86 26.07 -9.10
CA ASN A 674 -1.06 24.96 -8.18
C ASN A 674 -1.73 23.76 -8.86
N THR A 675 -1.32 22.56 -8.46
CA THR A 675 -2.09 21.33 -8.64
C THR A 675 -2.53 20.76 -7.28
N MET A 676 -3.42 19.78 -7.30
CA MET A 676 -4.06 19.20 -6.11
C MET A 676 -3.90 17.69 -6.07
N TYR A 677 -3.82 17.14 -4.86
CA TYR A 677 -3.83 15.70 -4.61
C TYR A 677 -5.27 15.17 -4.50
N CYS A 678 -5.48 13.90 -4.80
CA CYS A 678 -6.78 13.26 -4.55
C CYS A 678 -7.07 13.22 -3.03
N SER A 679 -6.02 13.04 -2.23
CA SER A 679 -6.01 13.04 -0.77
C SER A 679 -6.29 14.40 -0.12
N ASP A 680 -6.34 15.50 -0.88
CA ASP A 680 -6.88 16.78 -0.40
C ASP A 680 -8.40 16.71 -0.17
N CYS A 681 -9.10 15.87 -0.95
CA CYS A 681 -10.55 15.73 -0.87
C CYS A 681 -10.97 14.42 -0.19
N HIS A 682 -10.23 13.34 -0.46
CA HIS A 682 -10.56 12.00 0.00
C HIS A 682 -9.66 11.54 1.15
N GLY A 683 -10.27 10.94 2.17
CA GLY A 683 -9.60 10.40 3.37
C GLY A 683 -10.42 10.60 4.62
N SER A 684 -9.79 10.39 5.78
CA SER A 684 -10.45 10.49 7.08
C SER A 684 -11.12 11.85 7.24
N ALA A 685 -12.32 11.85 7.82
CA ALA A 685 -13.03 13.09 8.12
C ALA A 685 -12.15 13.99 9.00
N VAL A 686 -12.15 15.29 8.69
CA VAL A 686 -11.37 16.29 9.46
C VAL A 686 -12.30 17.25 10.17
N THR A 687 -11.98 17.56 11.42
CA THR A 687 -12.81 18.44 12.28
C THR A 687 -12.73 19.91 11.85
N SER A 688 -11.63 20.32 11.23
CA SER A 688 -11.46 21.69 10.74
C SER A 688 -12.44 22.03 9.62
N VAL A 689 -13.10 23.19 9.73
CA VAL A 689 -14.03 23.71 8.71
C VAL A 689 -13.32 24.48 7.58
N THR A 690 -12.02 24.77 7.73
CA THR A 690 -11.23 25.56 6.75
C THR A 690 -9.94 24.87 6.31
N SER A 691 -9.74 23.60 6.65
CA SER A 691 -8.53 22.85 6.33
C SER A 691 -8.85 21.42 5.94
N VAL A 692 -7.98 20.83 5.11
CA VAL A 692 -7.99 19.41 4.74
C VAL A 692 -6.92 18.60 5.49
N ILE A 693 -6.12 19.25 6.34
CA ILE A 693 -5.10 18.57 7.13
C ILE A 693 -5.79 17.62 8.13
N PRO A 694 -5.40 16.33 8.17
CA PRO A 694 -5.91 15.38 9.14
C PRO A 694 -5.78 15.88 10.58
N ASP A 695 -6.72 15.48 11.43
CA ASP A 695 -6.69 15.84 12.84
C ASP A 695 -5.38 15.33 13.47
N ASN A 696 -4.72 16.19 14.25
CA ASN A 696 -3.37 16.00 14.81
C ASN A 696 -2.21 16.03 13.78
N GLY A 697 -2.45 16.54 12.58
CA GLY A 697 -1.41 16.78 11.56
C GLY A 697 -0.84 15.50 10.96
N ASP A 698 0.42 15.53 10.51
CA ASP A 698 1.06 14.41 9.81
C ASP A 698 1.19 13.11 10.61
N ASN A 699 1.17 13.19 11.94
CA ASN A 699 1.30 12.02 12.83
C ASN A 699 -0.06 11.60 13.44
N GLY A 700 -1.15 12.21 12.95
CA GLY A 700 -2.51 11.97 13.39
C GLY A 700 -3.24 10.94 12.54
N ASN A 701 -4.48 11.26 12.16
CA ASN A 701 -5.25 10.43 11.23
C ASN A 701 -4.47 10.28 9.90
N PRO A 702 -4.46 9.09 9.29
CA PRO A 702 -3.63 8.84 8.12
C PRO A 702 -4.10 9.66 6.91
N TRP A 703 -3.15 10.14 6.11
CA TRP A 703 -3.45 10.68 4.79
C TRP A 703 -3.81 9.54 3.83
N GLY A 704 -4.74 9.82 2.91
CA GLY A 704 -5.14 8.91 1.84
C GLY A 704 -6.55 8.36 2.01
N PRO A 705 -7.14 7.79 0.96
CA PRO A 705 -8.56 7.45 0.90
C PRO A 705 -8.87 6.07 1.52
N HIS A 706 -8.44 5.81 2.76
CA HIS A 706 -8.69 4.53 3.45
C HIS A 706 -10.15 4.42 3.89
N GLY A 707 -10.62 5.38 4.68
CA GLY A 707 -11.98 5.46 5.18
C GLY A 707 -12.34 6.83 5.76
N SER A 708 -13.63 7.06 6.01
CA SER A 708 -14.17 8.31 6.53
C SER A 708 -15.52 8.10 7.23
N ALA A 709 -15.91 9.05 8.07
CA ALA A 709 -17.28 9.16 8.57
C ALA A 709 -18.25 9.76 7.52
N ASN A 710 -17.72 10.40 6.47
CA ASN A 710 -18.53 11.02 5.42
C ASN A 710 -18.66 10.10 4.19
N ASP A 711 -19.78 10.22 3.49
CA ASP A 711 -19.99 9.58 2.19
C ASP A 711 -18.87 9.93 1.20
N PHE A 712 -18.61 9.01 0.28
CA PHE A 712 -17.55 9.03 -0.75
C PHE A 712 -16.12 9.12 -0.22
N VAL A 713 -15.92 8.71 1.05
CA VAL A 713 -14.62 8.75 1.75
C VAL A 713 -14.07 10.17 1.74
N LEU A 714 -14.91 11.16 2.09
CA LEU A 714 -14.55 12.57 2.02
C LEU A 714 -14.07 13.13 3.35
N LYS A 715 -13.13 14.08 3.27
CA LYS A 715 -12.65 14.82 4.46
C LYS A 715 -13.69 15.77 5.05
N GLY A 716 -14.67 16.18 4.25
CA GLY A 716 -15.76 17.06 4.65
C GLY A 716 -17.12 16.52 4.21
N GLN A 717 -18.17 17.16 4.70
CA GLN A 717 -19.52 16.76 4.33
C GLN A 717 -19.83 17.13 2.89
N TRP A 718 -20.49 16.22 2.19
CA TRP A 718 -21.14 16.47 0.91
C TRP A 718 -22.64 16.20 1.11
N THR A 719 -23.43 17.26 1.21
CA THR A 719 -24.86 17.18 1.52
C THR A 719 -25.65 18.14 0.65
N ASP A 720 -26.97 17.95 0.57
CA ASP A 720 -27.84 18.83 -0.21
C ASP A 720 -28.03 20.24 0.40
N THR A 721 -27.49 20.50 1.58
CA THR A 721 -27.83 21.66 2.43
C THR A 721 -27.33 23.00 1.89
N THR A 722 -27.82 24.11 2.47
CA THR A 722 -27.31 25.44 2.15
C THR A 722 -25.86 25.62 2.62
N GLY A 723 -25.20 26.68 2.18
CA GLY A 723 -23.88 27.10 2.66
C GLY A 723 -23.79 27.31 4.18
N ALA A 724 -24.92 27.29 4.90
CA ALA A 724 -24.96 27.48 6.34
C ALA A 724 -24.14 26.40 7.07
N ASN A 725 -24.08 25.20 6.50
CA ASN A 725 -23.20 24.14 6.97
C ASN A 725 -21.73 24.51 6.73
N ALA A 726 -21.03 24.87 7.82
CA ALA A 726 -19.63 25.26 7.76
C ALA A 726 -18.68 24.10 7.40
N ASN A 727 -19.08 22.84 7.58
CA ASN A 727 -18.23 21.67 7.31
C ASN A 727 -18.42 21.08 5.90
N LEU A 728 -19.05 21.82 4.98
CA LEU A 728 -19.09 21.42 3.58
C LEU A 728 -17.67 21.32 3.02
N LEU A 729 -17.39 20.25 2.28
CA LEU A 729 -16.07 19.96 1.72
C LEU A 729 -15.47 21.17 0.98
N CYS A 730 -16.30 21.91 0.23
CA CYS A 730 -15.87 23.07 -0.54
C CYS A 730 -15.19 24.14 0.33
N PHE A 731 -15.67 24.38 1.56
CA PHE A 731 -15.16 25.45 2.42
C PHE A 731 -13.80 25.16 3.07
N LYS A 732 -13.31 23.92 2.94
CA LYS A 732 -11.94 23.59 3.31
C LYS A 732 -10.91 24.22 2.37
N CYS A 733 -11.31 24.56 1.15
CA CYS A 733 -10.43 25.21 0.16
C CYS A 733 -10.94 26.58 -0.29
N HIS A 734 -12.25 26.86 -0.14
CA HIS A 734 -12.89 28.11 -0.53
C HIS A 734 -13.30 28.94 0.70
N ASP A 735 -12.99 30.24 0.71
CA ASP A 735 -13.39 31.10 1.83
C ASP A 735 -14.91 31.25 1.87
N LYS A 736 -15.55 30.69 2.91
CA LYS A 736 -17.00 30.72 3.13
C LYS A 736 -17.57 32.14 3.02
N THR A 737 -16.86 33.14 3.55
CA THR A 737 -17.34 34.52 3.62
C THR A 737 -17.56 35.14 2.23
N ASN A 738 -16.84 34.68 1.21
CA ASN A 738 -16.98 35.17 -0.16
C ASN A 738 -18.28 34.71 -0.85
N TYR A 739 -18.97 33.69 -0.31
CA TYR A 739 -20.11 33.05 -0.97
C TYR A 739 -21.42 33.12 -0.16
N THR A 740 -21.34 33.38 1.14
CA THR A 740 -22.47 33.17 2.06
C THR A 740 -22.93 34.40 2.85
N THR A 741 -22.22 35.52 2.78
CA THR A 741 -22.59 36.73 3.54
C THR A 741 -23.63 37.57 2.77
N ARG A 742 -24.41 38.39 3.48
CA ARG A 742 -25.29 39.40 2.84
C ARG A 742 -24.51 40.65 2.42
N ASN A 743 -23.51 41.04 3.21
CA ASN A 743 -22.71 42.22 2.95
C ASN A 743 -21.59 41.88 1.94
N ASP A 744 -21.53 42.63 0.83
CA ASP A 744 -20.36 42.64 -0.05
C ASP A 744 -19.19 43.23 0.74
N SER A 745 -18.28 42.36 1.19
CA SER A 745 -17.09 42.75 1.95
C SER A 745 -16.01 43.41 1.08
N GLY A 746 -16.34 43.84 -0.15
CA GLY A 746 -15.39 44.33 -1.16
C GLY A 746 -14.63 43.19 -1.86
N ARG A 747 -14.96 41.93 -1.57
CA ARG A 747 -14.26 40.75 -2.07
C ARG A 747 -14.86 40.31 -3.40
N LYS A 748 -14.12 40.57 -4.49
CA LYS A 748 -14.55 40.20 -5.85
C LYS A 748 -14.41 38.70 -6.09
N THR A 749 -15.53 38.04 -6.42
CA THR A 749 -15.52 36.70 -7.03
C THR A 749 -15.60 36.83 -8.56
N GLY A 750 -15.45 35.71 -9.28
CA GLY A 750 -15.64 35.71 -10.74
C GLY A 750 -17.09 35.99 -11.17
N PHE A 751 -18.04 35.80 -10.24
CA PHE A 751 -19.46 36.10 -10.41
C PHE A 751 -19.79 37.45 -9.76
N TYR A 752 -19.43 38.51 -10.47
CA TYR A 752 -19.52 39.89 -10.00
C TYR A 752 -20.10 40.78 -11.09
N ASP A 753 -20.94 41.73 -10.70
CA ASP A 753 -21.56 42.73 -11.57
C ASP A 753 -20.95 44.10 -11.29
N GLY A 754 -19.99 44.49 -12.13
CA GLY A 754 -19.42 45.83 -12.14
C GLY A 754 -20.23 46.84 -12.96
N SER A 755 -21.24 46.39 -13.71
CA SER A 755 -21.98 47.23 -14.66
C SER A 755 -23.15 47.96 -14.02
N THR A 756 -23.86 47.31 -13.09
CA THR A 756 -25.01 47.90 -12.38
C THR A 756 -24.75 48.15 -10.90
N GLY A 757 -23.52 47.90 -10.44
CA GLY A 757 -23.10 48.16 -9.06
C GLY A 757 -23.64 47.16 -8.03
N LYS A 758 -24.21 46.02 -8.46
CA LYS A 758 -24.70 44.95 -7.57
C LYS A 758 -23.58 44.19 -6.85
N GLY A 759 -22.33 44.38 -7.26
CA GLY A 759 -21.18 43.83 -6.56
C GLY A 759 -21.05 42.32 -6.74
N ASN A 760 -20.62 41.62 -5.69
CA ASN A 760 -20.53 40.16 -5.68
C ASN A 760 -21.93 39.53 -5.74
N LEU A 761 -22.22 38.84 -6.83
CA LEU A 761 -23.56 38.34 -7.10
C LEU A 761 -23.95 37.16 -6.20
N HIS A 762 -23.00 36.47 -5.57
CA HIS A 762 -23.34 35.50 -4.51
C HIS A 762 -24.01 36.21 -3.32
N ASN A 763 -23.40 37.29 -2.83
CA ASN A 763 -23.93 38.07 -1.71
C ASN A 763 -25.28 38.69 -2.08
N TYR A 764 -25.41 39.22 -3.29
CA TYR A 764 -26.68 39.73 -3.80
C TYR A 764 -27.81 38.69 -3.74
N HIS A 765 -27.55 37.44 -4.14
CA HIS A 765 -28.57 36.39 -4.07
C HIS A 765 -28.87 35.97 -2.63
N VAL A 766 -27.87 35.89 -1.74
CA VAL A 766 -28.09 35.61 -0.32
C VAL A 766 -28.96 36.69 0.33
N ASP A 767 -28.70 37.97 0.02
CA ASP A 767 -29.48 39.11 0.49
C ASP A 767 -30.92 39.04 -0.04
N ARG A 768 -31.09 38.82 -1.35
CA ARG A 768 -32.41 38.74 -1.99
C ARG A 768 -33.27 37.57 -1.52
N LEU A 769 -32.66 36.43 -1.23
CA LEU A 769 -33.37 35.23 -0.75
C LEU A 769 -33.57 35.24 0.76
N GLY A 770 -32.84 36.09 1.49
CA GLY A 770 -32.79 36.07 2.95
C GLY A 770 -32.12 34.83 3.55
N LYS A 771 -31.58 33.91 2.74
CA LYS A 771 -30.94 32.66 3.18
C LYS A 771 -29.71 32.32 2.33
N GLU A 772 -28.78 31.56 2.92
CA GLU A 772 -27.60 31.05 2.20
C GLU A 772 -27.99 30.10 1.06
N LEU A 773 -27.22 30.12 -0.03
CA LEU A 773 -27.50 29.34 -1.25
C LEU A 773 -27.12 27.87 -1.08
N ARG A 774 -27.79 26.98 -1.83
CA ARG A 774 -27.29 25.63 -2.10
C ARG A 774 -26.36 25.69 -3.31
N CYS A 775 -25.15 25.17 -3.20
CA CYS A 775 -24.18 25.24 -4.29
C CYS A 775 -24.67 24.52 -5.57
N THR A 776 -25.35 23.37 -5.42
CA THR A 776 -25.82 22.53 -6.53
C THR A 776 -26.98 23.14 -7.34
N TRP A 777 -27.55 24.25 -6.88
CA TRP A 777 -28.50 25.06 -7.66
C TRP A 777 -27.85 25.65 -8.91
N CYS A 778 -26.58 26.04 -8.79
CA CYS A 778 -25.82 26.73 -9.83
C CYS A 778 -24.61 25.93 -10.31
N HIS A 779 -24.04 25.07 -9.48
CA HIS A 779 -22.85 24.30 -9.79
C HIS A 779 -23.16 22.81 -9.97
N VAL A 780 -22.33 22.12 -10.75
CA VAL A 780 -22.44 20.66 -10.87
C VAL A 780 -22.19 19.97 -9.55
N ALA A 781 -22.85 18.83 -9.37
CA ALA A 781 -22.75 18.03 -8.17
C ALA A 781 -21.46 17.19 -8.09
N VAL A 782 -20.76 16.96 -9.21
CA VAL A 782 -19.41 16.36 -9.20
C VAL A 782 -18.38 17.45 -9.47
N PRO A 783 -17.66 17.94 -8.45
CA PRO A 783 -16.72 19.05 -8.61
C PRO A 783 -15.34 18.56 -9.04
N HIS A 784 -15.24 17.68 -10.03
CA HIS A 784 -13.94 17.25 -10.58
C HIS A 784 -13.55 18.12 -11.77
N GLY A 785 -14.24 17.91 -12.90
CA GLY A 785 -14.19 18.78 -14.05
C GLY A 785 -15.50 18.78 -14.82
N TRP A 786 -15.72 19.84 -15.59
CA TRP A 786 -17.00 20.13 -16.21
C TRP A 786 -16.87 20.91 -17.51
N LYS A 787 -17.78 20.65 -18.47
CA LYS A 787 -17.80 21.29 -19.79
C LYS A 787 -17.94 22.81 -19.75
N ASN A 788 -18.62 23.36 -18.74
CA ASN A 788 -18.87 24.81 -18.63
C ASN A 788 -17.97 25.49 -17.62
N LYS A 789 -17.76 26.81 -17.79
CA LYS A 789 -16.87 27.58 -16.92
C LYS A 789 -17.41 27.65 -15.49
N ALA A 790 -16.49 27.75 -14.54
CA ALA A 790 -16.78 27.87 -13.10
C ALA A 790 -17.73 26.78 -12.57
N PHE A 791 -17.67 25.57 -13.13
CA PHE A 791 -18.52 24.44 -12.76
C PHE A 791 -20.02 24.72 -12.90
N LEU A 792 -20.41 25.70 -13.73
CA LEU A 792 -21.81 26.11 -13.84
C LEU A 792 -22.64 25.07 -14.61
N VAL A 793 -23.77 24.66 -14.03
CA VAL A 793 -24.80 23.95 -14.79
C VAL A 793 -25.44 24.91 -15.79
N ASN A 794 -25.93 24.38 -16.90
CA ASN A 794 -26.78 25.16 -17.80
C ASN A 794 -27.97 24.30 -18.23
N LEU A 795 -29.14 24.58 -17.64
CA LEU A 795 -30.37 23.88 -17.97
C LEU A 795 -30.97 24.27 -19.35
N ASN A 796 -30.34 25.19 -20.07
CA ASN A 796 -30.63 25.41 -21.49
C ASN A 796 -29.74 24.57 -22.42
N ASP A 797 -28.77 23.84 -21.87
CA ASP A 797 -27.72 23.15 -22.63
C ASP A 797 -27.36 21.80 -21.98
N LEU A 798 -28.38 20.97 -21.77
CA LEU A 798 -28.19 19.55 -21.48
C LEU A 798 -27.65 18.85 -22.73
N GLY A 799 -26.92 17.75 -22.53
CA GLY A 799 -26.31 17.01 -23.62
C GLY A 799 -26.02 15.54 -23.28
N PRO A 800 -25.01 14.95 -23.95
CA PRO A 800 -24.66 13.54 -23.81
C PRO A 800 -24.39 13.10 -22.37
N GLU A 801 -23.97 14.02 -21.50
CA GLU A 801 -23.75 13.75 -20.07
C GLU A 801 -25.01 13.29 -19.31
N VAL A 802 -26.20 13.54 -19.87
CA VAL A 802 -27.50 13.04 -19.36
C VAL A 802 -28.27 12.26 -20.41
N GLY A 803 -27.58 11.75 -21.45
CA GLY A 803 -28.18 10.92 -22.49
C GLY A 803 -29.10 11.70 -23.45
N LYS A 804 -28.90 13.02 -23.58
CA LYS A 804 -29.68 13.89 -24.48
C LYS A 804 -28.80 14.42 -25.62
N PRO A 805 -29.39 14.83 -26.76
CA PRO A 805 -28.67 15.63 -27.75
C PRO A 805 -28.13 16.92 -27.12
N ALA A 806 -26.97 17.39 -27.55
CA ALA A 806 -26.40 18.65 -27.07
C ALA A 806 -27.37 19.83 -27.32
N GLY A 807 -27.47 20.77 -26.37
CA GLY A 807 -28.38 21.91 -26.44
C GLY A 807 -29.81 21.62 -26.03
N THR A 808 -30.09 20.45 -25.45
CA THR A 808 -31.43 20.12 -24.98
C THR A 808 -31.76 20.98 -23.76
N ALA A 809 -32.91 21.65 -23.77
CA ALA A 809 -33.39 22.37 -22.59
C ALA A 809 -34.01 21.41 -21.57
N ALA A 810 -33.69 21.59 -20.29
CA ALA A 810 -34.35 20.89 -19.20
C ALA A 810 -35.82 21.34 -19.07
N PRO A 811 -36.71 20.50 -18.50
CA PRO A 811 -38.06 20.92 -18.12
C PRO A 811 -38.08 22.14 -17.19
N ALA A 812 -39.23 22.82 -17.11
CA ALA A 812 -39.44 23.84 -16.08
C ALA A 812 -39.35 23.20 -14.68
N GLY A 813 -38.81 23.93 -13.70
CA GLY A 813 -38.61 23.43 -12.35
C GLY A 813 -37.14 23.22 -11.98
N THR A 814 -36.94 22.55 -10.84
CA THR A 814 -35.64 21.99 -10.45
C THR A 814 -35.35 20.76 -11.31
N TYR A 815 -34.07 20.56 -11.65
CA TYR A 815 -33.63 19.42 -12.44
C TYR A 815 -32.66 18.56 -11.64
N THR A 816 -32.97 17.28 -11.52
CA THR A 816 -32.12 16.26 -10.90
C THR A 816 -31.93 15.14 -11.90
N ASN A 817 -30.68 14.90 -12.27
CA ASN A 817 -30.26 13.78 -13.09
C ASN A 817 -28.79 13.52 -12.76
N GLY A 818 -28.57 12.56 -11.86
CA GLY A 818 -27.24 12.19 -11.40
C GLY A 818 -26.36 11.67 -12.54
N PRO A 819 -25.03 11.78 -12.42
CA PRO A 819 -24.30 12.28 -11.25
C PRO A 819 -24.08 13.81 -11.27
N TYR A 820 -24.28 14.49 -12.40
CA TYR A 820 -23.87 15.90 -12.55
C TYR A 820 -24.90 16.93 -12.07
N TYR A 821 -26.19 16.63 -12.16
CA TYR A 821 -27.26 17.56 -11.84
C TYR A 821 -28.02 17.10 -10.60
N TYR A 822 -28.08 17.95 -9.57
CA TYR A 822 -28.76 17.65 -8.32
C TYR A 822 -29.50 18.88 -7.78
N LYS A 823 -30.82 18.87 -7.91
CA LYS A 823 -31.71 20.02 -7.61
C LYS A 823 -31.24 21.32 -8.30
N SER A 824 -30.70 21.20 -9.51
CA SER A 824 -30.15 22.31 -10.28
C SER A 824 -31.26 23.21 -10.81
N VAL A 825 -30.98 24.52 -10.91
CA VAL A 825 -31.95 25.53 -11.39
C VAL A 825 -31.37 26.52 -12.39
N LEU A 826 -30.04 26.64 -12.47
CA LEU A 826 -29.39 27.67 -13.28
C LEU A 826 -29.58 27.46 -14.78
N ARG A 827 -30.05 28.53 -15.45
CA ARG A 827 -30.16 28.67 -16.90
C ARG A 827 -29.27 29.82 -17.35
N VAL A 828 -28.39 29.58 -18.32
CA VAL A 828 -27.49 30.58 -18.90
C VAL A 828 -27.86 30.80 -20.37
N THR A 829 -28.02 32.05 -20.77
CA THR A 829 -28.25 32.44 -22.18
C THR A 829 -26.95 32.82 -22.87
N SER A 830 -26.02 33.41 -22.12
CA SER A 830 -24.68 33.77 -22.59
C SER A 830 -23.71 33.76 -21.42
N PHE A 831 -22.53 33.19 -21.56
CA PHE A 831 -21.50 33.33 -20.52
C PHE A 831 -20.88 34.73 -20.60
N ALA A 832 -20.58 35.32 -19.44
CA ALA A 832 -19.92 36.62 -19.37
C ALA A 832 -18.44 36.48 -19.00
N LYS A 833 -17.67 37.53 -19.30
CA LYS A 833 -16.34 37.74 -18.72
C LYS A 833 -16.45 37.82 -17.19
N SER A 834 -15.50 37.25 -16.47
CA SER A 834 -15.52 37.29 -15.01
C SER A 834 -15.43 38.74 -14.54
N GLY A 835 -16.33 39.17 -13.65
CA GLY A 835 -16.48 40.57 -13.24
C GLY A 835 -17.46 41.41 -14.08
N SER A 836 -18.07 40.84 -15.11
CA SER A 836 -18.98 41.54 -16.03
C SER A 836 -20.31 40.78 -16.21
N TRP A 837 -20.74 40.07 -15.17
CA TRP A 837 -22.03 39.36 -15.20
C TRP A 837 -23.19 40.34 -15.00
N ALA A 838 -24.28 40.11 -15.72
CA ALA A 838 -25.53 40.84 -15.61
C ALA A 838 -26.73 39.87 -15.64
N ASP A 839 -27.92 40.36 -15.29
CA ASP A 839 -29.16 39.57 -15.32
C ASP A 839 -29.54 39.12 -16.76
N THR A 840 -29.13 39.87 -17.78
CA THR A 840 -29.29 39.53 -19.20
C THR A 840 -28.54 38.27 -19.62
N ASN A 841 -27.52 37.85 -18.87
CA ASN A 841 -26.77 36.62 -19.11
C ASN A 841 -27.49 35.36 -18.60
N CYS A 842 -28.54 35.55 -17.78
CA CYS A 842 -29.30 34.47 -17.16
C CYS A 842 -30.59 34.21 -17.96
N GLY A 843 -30.86 32.93 -18.24
CA GLY A 843 -32.08 32.50 -18.93
C GLY A 843 -33.28 32.47 -18.00
N GLY A 844 -34.43 32.94 -18.48
CA GLY A 844 -35.68 32.90 -17.71
C GLY A 844 -35.63 33.74 -16.45
N LYS A 845 -35.07 34.96 -16.51
CA LYS A 845 -34.90 35.85 -15.34
C LYS A 845 -36.20 36.03 -14.54
N ASP A 846 -37.33 36.17 -15.22
CA ASP A 846 -38.63 36.38 -14.57
C ASP A 846 -39.12 35.08 -13.91
N TYR A 847 -38.82 33.92 -14.50
CA TYR A 847 -39.05 32.63 -13.87
C TYR A 847 -38.17 32.45 -12.62
N MET A 848 -36.86 32.72 -12.74
CA MET A 848 -35.93 32.66 -11.60
C MET A 848 -36.36 33.63 -10.49
N ARG A 849 -36.69 34.87 -10.83
CA ARG A 849 -37.17 35.87 -9.87
C ARG A 849 -38.50 35.43 -9.23
N ASN A 850 -39.52 35.15 -10.03
CA ASN A 850 -40.89 34.98 -9.56
C ASN A 850 -41.17 33.58 -8.97
N THR A 851 -40.42 32.55 -9.40
CA THR A 851 -40.65 31.17 -8.98
C THR A 851 -39.57 30.70 -8.01
N MET A 852 -38.29 30.91 -8.34
CA MET A 852 -37.19 30.42 -7.52
C MET A 852 -36.76 31.40 -6.42
N CYS A 853 -36.81 32.72 -6.65
CA CYS A 853 -36.40 33.69 -5.64
C CYS A 853 -37.54 34.10 -4.70
N SER A 854 -38.77 34.20 -5.20
CA SER A 854 -39.94 34.53 -4.39
C SER A 854 -40.49 33.36 -3.58
N ASN A 855 -40.27 32.11 -4.02
CA ASN A 855 -40.67 30.91 -3.27
C ASN A 855 -39.61 29.79 -3.43
N PRO A 856 -38.41 29.98 -2.85
CA PRO A 856 -37.28 29.08 -3.05
C PRO A 856 -37.56 27.68 -2.47
N PRO A 857 -37.27 26.59 -3.22
CA PRO A 857 -37.54 25.21 -2.81
C PRO A 857 -36.78 24.76 -1.55
#